data_AF-A0A6H3NTI0-F1
#
_entry.id   AF-A0A6H3NTI0-F1
#
_cell.length_a   1.000
_cell.length_b   1.000
_cell.length_c   1.000
_cell.angle_alpha   90.00
_cell.angle_beta   90.00
_cell.angle_gamma   90.00
#
_symmetry.space_group_name_H-M   'P 1'
#
loop_
_entity.id
_entity.type
_entity.pdbx_description
1 polymer ?
#
loop_
_entity_poly.entity_id
_entity_poly.type
_entity_poly.pdbx_seq_one_letter_code
_entity_poly.pdbx_strand_id
1 'polypeptide(L)'
;MRILLTVILSGLLLSCSRLEIQKSITDDSFVPQKIDYAIATNLETNFQKLRWTPIFKNNLSLGFQSEHVYLRIKAINPTPVNKLILDLGNPHLDMVRVYEEGNPEPLKEGGDFIAHSHWDAFSKSIAFELDWKENETKTLILETKSSSNISYLIRFYSKETFYLKENLENTILGFFYGTIFIMVIYNLFIFFILKEKAYITYSISIFFNLMLQMYLNGILNQIFTLDHPEIHNRIGSIIVTCSALSGWTFAQQTLNLRELNPWSHRLIQSLKVIVLFYILIPYSYLPIDIAVRLGNLIAQVFVVSVLLVAIVNYSTGNKQARLFLIGWGTLLFGILMYTLMQNGILPVNVFTIYGNQIGSTLEAAILSLALANKINELKEEKSKTQAEALVTLEEKVRERTKTLDESLNLIKKDLNVAKKIQKTLFSDIKTSDPRIHFHSFYQSMSEVGGDFYDLTQVKPDYYRIFVADATGHGIQAALITMAIKAEYESLKMIYDHPDDLVFHMNQIFINKYSNIQTIFTCSVCDIDLKNKMLFYASAGHPDQIHQRIYDIKLLPRTGKIIGLMDHTQYRLIEHQIEEGDRIFLFTDGIFEQFNEEKELFGEDRLYEILKENLKMSLDHTMAKVLSELTSFTEGAAKQDDITFIGCEIQSLS
;
A
#
# COMPACT_ATOMS: atom_id res chain seq x y z
N MET A 1 3.74 -20.57 -20.39
CA MET A 1 3.96 -21.92 -20.95
C MET A 1 3.25 -22.14 -22.28
N ARG A 2 1.92 -21.94 -22.40
CA ARG A 2 1.21 -22.08 -23.68
C ARG A 2 1.77 -21.18 -24.78
N ILE A 3 2.06 -19.90 -24.51
CA ILE A 3 2.64 -18.97 -25.50
C ILE A 3 4.01 -19.45 -25.98
N LEU A 4 4.90 -19.85 -25.07
CA LEU A 4 6.22 -20.40 -25.42
C LEU A 4 6.11 -21.66 -26.29
N LEU A 5 5.18 -22.56 -25.95
CA LEU A 5 4.90 -23.75 -26.74
C LEU A 5 4.34 -23.41 -28.13
N THR A 6 3.52 -22.37 -28.22
CA THR A 6 2.92 -21.91 -29.49
C THR A 6 3.98 -21.27 -30.38
N VAL A 7 4.93 -20.53 -29.81
CA VAL A 7 6.08 -19.93 -30.52
C VAL A 7 7.03 -21.00 -31.03
N ILE A 8 7.33 -22.01 -30.20
CA ILE A 8 8.13 -23.17 -30.59
C ILE A 8 7.41 -23.99 -31.68
N LEU A 9 6.09 -24.20 -31.56
CA LEU A 9 5.28 -24.85 -32.60
C LEU A 9 5.22 -24.03 -33.90
N SER A 10 5.14 -22.70 -33.84
CA SER A 10 5.17 -21.85 -35.05
C SER A 10 6.55 -21.86 -35.72
N GLY A 11 7.64 -21.99 -34.96
CA GLY A 11 8.98 -22.23 -35.50
C GLY A 11 9.14 -23.60 -36.17
N LEU A 12 8.40 -24.61 -35.69
CA LEU A 12 8.33 -25.94 -36.32
C LEU A 12 7.46 -25.94 -37.59
N LEU A 13 6.42 -25.11 -37.67
CA LEU A 13 5.58 -24.95 -38.87
C LEU A 13 6.31 -24.28 -40.04
N LEU A 14 7.36 -23.50 -39.78
CA LEU A 14 8.28 -22.94 -40.79
C LEU A 14 9.20 -24.00 -41.46
N SER A 15 9.13 -25.28 -41.07
CA SER A 15 10.06 -26.32 -41.52
C SER A 15 9.81 -26.87 -42.94
N CYS A 16 8.59 -26.79 -43.48
CA CYS A 16 8.28 -27.32 -44.81
C CYS A 16 8.79 -26.43 -45.97
N SER A 17 8.70 -25.10 -45.86
CA SER A 17 9.31 -24.17 -46.83
C SER A 17 10.84 -24.12 -46.72
N ARG A 18 11.40 -24.61 -45.61
CA ARG A 18 12.83 -24.54 -45.30
C ARG A 18 13.68 -25.50 -46.13
N LEU A 19 13.15 -26.65 -46.56
CA LEU A 19 13.90 -27.64 -47.32
C LEU A 19 14.23 -27.15 -48.75
N GLU A 20 13.27 -26.55 -49.44
CA GLU A 20 13.48 -25.97 -50.78
C GLU A 20 14.38 -24.73 -50.72
N ILE A 21 14.16 -23.85 -49.75
CA ILE A 21 15.02 -22.68 -49.53
C ILE A 21 16.45 -23.09 -49.18
N GLN A 22 16.62 -24.07 -48.28
CA GLN A 22 17.94 -24.53 -47.87
C GLN A 22 18.67 -25.27 -49.00
N LYS A 23 17.94 -25.97 -49.87
CA LYS A 23 18.47 -26.55 -51.09
C LYS A 23 18.92 -25.48 -52.09
N SER A 24 18.10 -24.45 -52.33
CA SER A 24 18.48 -23.29 -53.15
C SER A 24 19.72 -22.58 -52.59
N ILE A 25 19.82 -22.44 -51.26
CA ILE A 25 21.01 -21.89 -50.59
C ILE A 25 22.24 -22.73 -50.85
N THR A 26 22.13 -24.07 -50.81
CA THR A 26 23.29 -24.94 -51.07
C THR A 26 23.68 -25.00 -52.53
N ASP A 27 22.70 -24.96 -53.44
CA ASP A 27 22.93 -25.13 -54.89
C ASP A 27 23.59 -23.87 -55.49
N ASP A 28 23.20 -22.68 -55.03
CA ASP A 28 23.72 -21.38 -55.51
C ASP A 28 24.76 -20.75 -54.56
N SER A 29 25.51 -21.59 -53.85
CA SER A 29 26.64 -21.15 -53.04
C SER A 29 27.79 -22.14 -53.05
N PHE A 30 28.99 -21.63 -52.84
CA PHE A 30 30.19 -22.47 -52.78
C PHE A 30 31.18 -21.95 -51.76
N VAL A 31 32.06 -22.86 -51.35
CA VAL A 31 33.15 -22.59 -50.42
C VAL A 31 34.49 -22.59 -51.16
N PRO A 32 35.51 -21.91 -50.63
CA PRO A 32 36.84 -21.94 -51.24
C PRO A 32 37.40 -23.36 -51.38
N GLN A 33 38.20 -23.58 -52.43
CA GLN A 33 38.94 -24.84 -52.61
C GLN A 33 40.15 -24.92 -51.70
N LYS A 34 40.79 -23.77 -51.48
CA LYS A 34 41.97 -23.65 -50.61
C LYS A 34 41.94 -22.32 -49.88
N ILE A 35 42.22 -22.38 -48.58
CA ILE A 35 42.36 -21.21 -47.71
C ILE A 35 43.70 -21.35 -47.00
N ASP A 36 44.53 -20.31 -47.10
CA ASP A 36 45.74 -20.17 -46.31
C ASP A 36 45.65 -18.87 -45.51
N TYR A 37 46.27 -18.80 -44.32
CA TYR A 37 46.39 -17.56 -43.56
C TYR A 37 47.84 -17.21 -43.26
N ALA A 38 48.11 -15.92 -43.10
CA ALA A 38 49.37 -15.38 -42.61
C ALA A 38 49.09 -14.22 -41.66
N ILE A 39 50.01 -13.96 -40.74
CA ILE A 39 49.94 -12.82 -39.82
C ILE A 39 51.20 -12.00 -40.05
N ALA A 40 51.05 -10.68 -40.19
CA ALA A 40 52.18 -9.77 -40.32
C ALA A 40 51.97 -8.49 -39.54
N THR A 41 53.06 -8.00 -38.95
CA THR A 41 53.06 -6.82 -38.07
C THR A 41 52.81 -5.52 -38.85
N ASN A 42 53.25 -5.46 -40.11
CA ASN A 42 53.09 -4.29 -40.99
C ASN A 42 52.16 -4.61 -42.17
N LEU A 43 51.65 -3.55 -42.80
CA LEU A 43 50.98 -3.66 -44.09
C LEU A 43 51.97 -4.18 -45.15
N GLU A 44 51.67 -5.32 -45.75
CA GLU A 44 52.50 -5.95 -46.78
C GLU A 44 51.75 -5.91 -48.10
N THR A 45 52.25 -5.12 -49.04
CA THR A 45 51.73 -5.06 -50.41
C THR A 45 52.38 -6.11 -51.33
N ASN A 46 53.45 -6.76 -50.87
CA ASN A 46 54.06 -7.90 -51.54
C ASN A 46 53.73 -9.21 -50.82
N PHE A 47 52.59 -9.79 -51.19
CA PHE A 47 52.04 -10.98 -50.57
C PHE A 47 52.90 -12.25 -50.73
N GLN A 48 53.93 -12.25 -51.59
CA GLN A 48 54.86 -13.37 -51.72
C GLN A 48 55.81 -13.51 -50.52
N LYS A 49 56.01 -12.43 -49.75
CA LYS A 49 56.85 -12.45 -48.53
C LYS A 49 56.16 -13.10 -47.32
N LEU A 50 54.84 -13.23 -47.38
CA LEU A 50 54.04 -13.77 -46.27
C LEU A 50 54.26 -15.27 -46.10
N ARG A 51 54.37 -15.71 -44.85
CA ARG A 51 54.46 -17.14 -44.49
C ARG A 51 53.06 -17.72 -44.33
N TRP A 52 52.61 -18.40 -45.38
CA TRP A 52 51.27 -18.98 -45.45
C TRP A 52 51.16 -20.29 -44.67
N THR A 53 50.11 -20.40 -43.86
CA THR A 53 49.72 -21.62 -43.14
C THR A 53 48.39 -22.14 -43.71
N PRO A 54 48.30 -23.41 -44.15
CA PRO A 54 47.08 -23.94 -44.75
C PRO A 54 45.99 -24.18 -43.70
N ILE A 55 44.74 -23.95 -44.09
CA ILE A 55 43.55 -24.18 -43.27
C ILE A 55 42.74 -25.31 -43.88
N PHE A 56 42.40 -26.31 -43.08
CA PHE A 56 41.69 -27.51 -43.52
C PHE A 56 40.16 -27.43 -43.37
N LYS A 57 39.63 -26.36 -42.76
CA LYS A 57 38.20 -26.12 -42.57
C LYS A 57 37.82 -24.69 -42.99
N ASN A 58 36.60 -24.50 -43.47
CA ASN A 58 36.12 -23.19 -43.94
C ASN A 58 35.71 -22.24 -42.80
N ASN A 59 35.79 -22.69 -41.55
CA ASN A 59 35.63 -21.88 -40.35
C ASN A 59 36.98 -21.68 -39.67
N LEU A 60 37.42 -20.43 -39.60
CA LEU A 60 38.67 -20.05 -38.95
C LEU A 60 38.37 -19.11 -37.79
N SER A 61 38.94 -19.39 -36.61
CA SER A 61 38.88 -18.51 -35.45
C SER A 61 40.31 -18.29 -34.96
N LEU A 62 40.79 -17.05 -35.04
CA LEU A 62 42.15 -16.66 -34.65
C LEU A 62 42.19 -15.92 -33.30
N GLY A 63 41.05 -15.66 -32.68
CA GLY A 63 41.00 -14.90 -31.44
C GLY A 63 41.25 -13.40 -31.66
N PHE A 64 41.74 -12.73 -30.62
CA PHE A 64 42.18 -11.35 -30.70
C PHE A 64 43.58 -11.27 -31.33
N GLN A 65 43.71 -10.54 -32.44
CA GLN A 65 44.99 -10.32 -33.12
C GLN A 65 45.25 -8.81 -33.21
N SER A 66 46.41 -8.36 -32.73
CA SER A 66 46.82 -6.94 -32.86
C SER A 66 47.47 -6.63 -34.21
N GLU A 67 47.90 -7.66 -34.93
CA GLU A 67 48.60 -7.59 -36.21
C GLU A 67 47.65 -7.76 -37.40
N HIS A 68 48.13 -7.48 -38.61
CA HIS A 68 47.36 -7.65 -39.83
C HIS A 68 47.25 -9.15 -40.16
N VAL A 69 46.02 -9.64 -40.31
CA VAL A 69 45.72 -11.01 -40.71
C VAL A 69 45.43 -11.02 -42.20
N TYR A 70 46.16 -11.85 -42.94
CA TYR A 70 45.97 -12.05 -44.37
C TYR A 70 45.38 -13.43 -44.61
N LEU A 71 44.30 -13.50 -45.40
CA LEU A 71 43.72 -14.75 -45.88
C LEU A 71 43.87 -14.83 -47.38
N ARG A 72 44.52 -15.89 -47.87
CA ARG A 72 44.57 -16.20 -49.30
C ARG A 72 43.55 -17.27 -49.61
N ILE A 73 42.61 -16.93 -50.48
CA ILE A 73 41.45 -17.73 -50.83
C ILE A 73 41.55 -18.04 -52.31
N LYS A 74 41.62 -19.33 -52.66
CA LYS A 74 41.52 -19.78 -54.05
C LYS A 74 40.21 -20.53 -54.26
N ALA A 75 39.42 -20.08 -55.22
CA ALA A 75 38.16 -20.73 -55.57
C ALA A 75 37.90 -20.67 -57.09
N ILE A 76 36.94 -21.47 -57.54
CA ILE A 76 36.41 -21.47 -58.90
C ILE A 76 34.93 -21.17 -58.77
N ASN A 77 34.38 -20.24 -59.55
CA ASN A 77 32.95 -20.00 -59.57
C ASN A 77 32.24 -21.14 -60.32
N PRO A 78 31.50 -22.04 -59.64
CA PRO A 78 30.80 -23.14 -60.29
C PRO A 78 29.38 -22.74 -60.74
N THR A 79 28.95 -21.51 -60.46
CA THR A 79 27.60 -21.03 -60.71
C THR A 79 27.54 -20.24 -62.01
N PRO A 80 26.38 -20.22 -62.70
CA PRO A 80 26.19 -19.45 -63.94
C PRO A 80 26.08 -17.93 -63.70
N VAL A 81 26.21 -17.48 -62.45
CA VAL A 81 26.00 -16.08 -62.06
C VAL A 81 27.33 -15.34 -62.01
N ASN A 82 27.40 -14.19 -62.68
CA ASN A 82 28.64 -13.38 -62.78
C ASN A 82 28.86 -12.42 -61.60
N LYS A 83 27.86 -12.24 -60.73
CA LYS A 83 27.89 -11.37 -59.56
C LYS A 83 27.66 -12.18 -58.30
N LEU A 84 28.70 -12.28 -57.48
CA LEU A 84 28.68 -13.06 -56.26
C LEU A 84 28.86 -12.15 -55.05
N ILE A 85 28.32 -12.58 -53.91
CA ILE A 85 28.54 -11.97 -52.61
C ILE A 85 29.49 -12.87 -51.81
N LEU A 86 30.64 -12.32 -51.43
CA LEU A 86 31.55 -12.90 -50.46
C LEU A 86 31.07 -12.53 -49.06
N ASP A 87 30.51 -13.49 -48.32
CA ASP A 87 30.12 -13.34 -46.92
C ASP A 87 31.26 -13.79 -46.00
N LEU A 88 31.67 -12.94 -45.07
CA LEU A 88 32.68 -13.27 -44.07
C LEU A 88 32.09 -13.84 -42.78
N GLY A 89 30.78 -13.72 -42.60
CA GLY A 89 30.04 -14.25 -41.45
C GLY A 89 30.34 -13.57 -40.11
N ASN A 90 31.13 -12.48 -40.11
CA ASN A 90 31.49 -11.73 -38.91
C ASN A 90 31.09 -10.25 -39.08
N PRO A 91 30.24 -9.71 -38.18
CA PRO A 91 29.80 -8.32 -38.26
C PRO A 91 30.74 -7.30 -37.61
N HIS A 92 31.74 -7.76 -36.83
CA HIS A 92 32.58 -6.91 -35.97
C HIS A 92 34.05 -6.86 -36.41
N LEU A 93 34.32 -6.93 -37.72
CA LEU A 93 35.69 -6.74 -38.22
C LEU A 93 35.92 -5.24 -38.49
N ASP A 94 36.94 -4.67 -37.84
CA ASP A 94 37.18 -3.22 -37.90
C ASP A 94 37.46 -2.72 -39.32
N MET A 95 38.33 -3.44 -40.02
CA MET A 95 38.74 -3.14 -41.38
C MET A 95 39.00 -4.44 -42.12
N VAL A 96 38.44 -4.53 -43.32
CA VAL A 96 38.71 -5.59 -44.28
C VAL A 96 38.99 -4.98 -45.65
N ARG A 97 40.09 -5.38 -46.28
CA ARG A 97 40.39 -5.05 -47.68
C ARG A 97 40.50 -6.30 -48.50
N VAL A 98 39.88 -6.28 -49.67
CA VAL A 98 39.88 -7.39 -50.63
C VAL A 98 40.82 -7.04 -51.77
N TYR A 99 41.82 -7.88 -52.01
CA TYR A 99 42.75 -7.78 -53.12
C TYR A 99 42.56 -8.96 -54.08
N GLU A 100 42.83 -8.75 -55.36
CA GLU A 100 42.97 -9.83 -56.34
C GLU A 100 44.45 -10.11 -56.57
N GLU A 101 44.85 -11.38 -56.62
CA GLU A 101 46.27 -11.77 -56.74
C GLU A 101 46.90 -11.15 -58.00
N GLY A 102 47.97 -10.36 -57.80
CA GLY A 102 48.64 -9.61 -58.86
C GLY A 102 48.24 -8.13 -58.96
N ASN A 103 47.18 -7.70 -58.27
CA ASN A 103 46.80 -6.30 -58.14
C ASN A 103 47.19 -5.75 -56.75
N PRO A 104 48.05 -4.72 -56.65
CA PRO A 104 48.44 -4.12 -55.37
C PRO A 104 47.36 -3.21 -54.76
N GLU A 105 46.35 -2.79 -55.52
CA GLU A 105 45.26 -1.95 -55.01
C GLU A 105 44.07 -2.79 -54.51
N PRO A 106 43.40 -2.37 -53.42
CA PRO A 106 42.23 -3.07 -52.92
C PRO A 106 41.06 -2.93 -53.90
N LEU A 107 40.48 -4.06 -54.29
CA LEU A 107 39.26 -4.12 -55.10
C LEU A 107 38.05 -3.59 -54.33
N LYS A 108 37.98 -3.90 -53.03
CA LYS A 108 36.92 -3.51 -52.10
C LYS A 108 37.48 -3.24 -50.72
N GLU A 109 36.85 -2.33 -50.00
CA GLU A 109 37.12 -2.05 -48.59
C GLU A 109 35.81 -2.09 -47.80
N GLY A 110 35.88 -2.59 -46.57
CA GLY A 110 34.74 -2.76 -45.67
C GLY A 110 35.19 -2.77 -44.22
N GLY A 111 34.23 -2.85 -43.30
CA GLY A 111 34.50 -2.90 -41.87
C GLY A 111 33.49 -2.10 -41.06
N ASP A 112 33.46 -2.34 -39.75
CA ASP A 112 32.54 -1.67 -38.83
C ASP A 112 32.89 -0.19 -38.56
N PHE A 113 34.08 0.27 -38.95
CA PHE A 113 34.45 1.69 -38.96
C PHE A 113 33.92 2.46 -40.18
N ILE A 114 33.39 1.75 -41.18
CA ILE A 114 32.70 2.35 -42.32
C ILE A 114 31.21 2.35 -42.00
N ALA A 115 30.54 3.48 -42.24
CA ALA A 115 29.09 3.58 -42.10
C ALA A 115 28.41 2.45 -42.89
N HIS A 116 27.46 1.78 -42.25
CA HIS A 116 26.79 0.59 -42.79
C HIS A 116 26.04 0.90 -44.10
N SER A 117 25.53 2.12 -44.24
CA SER A 117 24.93 2.64 -45.48
C SER A 117 25.87 2.64 -46.69
N HIS A 118 27.18 2.62 -46.45
CA HIS A 118 28.22 2.59 -47.49
C HIS A 118 28.81 1.18 -47.69
N TRP A 119 28.30 0.16 -46.99
CA TRP A 119 28.72 -1.22 -47.22
C TRP A 119 28.26 -1.70 -48.59
N ASP A 120 29.09 -2.54 -49.22
CA ASP A 120 28.86 -3.06 -50.57
C ASP A 120 27.62 -3.97 -50.65
N ALA A 121 27.33 -4.69 -49.56
CA ALA A 121 26.09 -5.43 -49.37
C ALA A 121 25.37 -4.92 -48.11
N PHE A 122 24.06 -4.72 -48.19
CA PHE A 122 23.24 -4.33 -47.05
C PHE A 122 22.94 -5.55 -46.19
N SER A 123 23.89 -5.91 -45.32
CA SER A 123 23.84 -7.15 -44.54
C SER A 123 24.26 -6.99 -43.10
N LYS A 124 23.83 -7.90 -42.23
CA LYS A 124 24.23 -7.91 -40.82
C LYS A 124 25.71 -8.24 -40.64
N SER A 125 26.31 -9.08 -41.50
CA SER A 125 27.75 -9.41 -41.52
C SER A 125 28.47 -8.63 -42.62
N ILE A 126 29.79 -8.48 -42.50
CA ILE A 126 30.59 -7.83 -43.55
C ILE A 126 30.62 -8.73 -44.78
N ALA A 127 30.18 -8.19 -45.92
CA ALA A 127 30.10 -8.89 -47.19
C ALA A 127 30.41 -7.97 -48.38
N PHE A 128 30.93 -8.55 -49.46
CA PHE A 128 31.40 -7.82 -50.65
C PHE A 128 30.78 -8.36 -51.94
N GLU A 129 30.29 -7.48 -52.82
CA GLU A 129 29.82 -7.82 -54.16
C GLU A 129 31.02 -7.86 -55.12
N LEU A 130 31.25 -9.01 -55.75
CA LEU A 130 32.37 -9.29 -56.62
C LEU A 130 31.89 -9.71 -58.02
N ASP A 131 32.53 -9.15 -59.04
CA ASP A 131 32.38 -9.62 -60.42
C ASP A 131 33.30 -10.84 -60.65
N TRP A 132 32.67 -11.99 -60.91
CA TRP A 132 33.35 -13.28 -61.02
C TRP A 132 32.60 -14.17 -62.02
N LYS A 133 33.18 -14.41 -63.19
CA LYS A 133 32.52 -15.16 -64.27
C LYS A 133 32.42 -16.65 -63.98
N GLU A 134 31.44 -17.31 -64.60
CA GLU A 134 31.29 -18.77 -64.54
C GLU A 134 32.58 -19.50 -64.95
N ASN A 135 32.98 -20.51 -64.18
CA ASN A 135 34.19 -21.32 -64.33
C ASN A 135 35.53 -20.54 -64.28
N GLU A 136 35.50 -19.25 -63.93
CA GLU A 136 36.70 -18.45 -63.71
C GLU A 136 37.33 -18.85 -62.36
N THR A 137 38.65 -19.06 -62.36
CA THR A 137 39.43 -19.27 -61.13
C THR A 137 40.03 -17.95 -60.69
N LYS A 138 39.75 -17.51 -59.45
CA LYS A 138 40.38 -16.34 -58.85
C LYS A 138 41.08 -16.70 -57.54
N THR A 139 42.18 -16.00 -57.28
CA THR A 139 42.80 -15.97 -55.96
C THR A 139 42.57 -14.59 -55.36
N LEU A 140 41.87 -14.55 -54.24
CA LEU A 140 41.62 -13.33 -53.46
C LEU A 140 42.50 -13.32 -52.23
N ILE A 141 42.94 -12.13 -51.82
CA ILE A 141 43.68 -11.91 -50.59
C ILE A 141 42.86 -10.94 -49.74
N LEU A 142 42.44 -11.37 -48.55
CA LEU A 142 41.75 -10.53 -47.58
C LEU A 142 42.75 -10.05 -46.56
N GLU A 143 42.96 -8.74 -46.45
CA GLU A 143 43.62 -8.13 -45.30
C GLU A 143 42.56 -7.81 -44.27
N THR A 144 42.77 -8.19 -43.02
CA THR A 144 41.88 -7.85 -41.92
C THR A 144 42.69 -7.39 -40.72
N LYS A 145 42.22 -6.30 -40.10
CA LYS A 145 42.71 -5.81 -38.82
C LYS A 145 41.49 -5.53 -37.97
N SER A 146 41.48 -6.03 -36.74
CA SER A 146 40.36 -5.81 -35.84
C SER A 146 40.80 -5.76 -34.38
N SER A 147 40.15 -4.88 -33.62
CA SER A 147 40.23 -4.81 -32.17
C SER A 147 39.38 -5.88 -31.47
N SER A 148 38.48 -6.52 -32.23
CA SER A 148 37.58 -7.58 -31.79
C SER A 148 38.13 -8.99 -32.11
N ASN A 149 37.30 -10.02 -31.94
CA ASN A 149 37.67 -11.39 -32.27
C ASN A 149 37.63 -11.63 -33.78
N ILE A 150 38.77 -12.02 -34.36
CA ILE A 150 38.87 -12.37 -35.77
C ILE A 150 38.45 -13.83 -35.97
N SER A 151 37.23 -13.98 -36.48
CA SER A 151 36.69 -15.25 -36.98
C SER A 151 36.07 -15.07 -38.36
N TYR A 152 36.19 -16.08 -39.21
CA TYR A 152 35.64 -16.09 -40.56
C TYR A 152 34.83 -17.35 -40.82
N LEU A 153 33.69 -17.16 -41.47
CA LEU A 153 32.89 -18.22 -42.07
C LEU A 153 32.71 -17.90 -43.56
N ILE A 154 33.74 -18.20 -44.34
CA ILE A 154 33.84 -17.75 -45.73
C ILE A 154 32.92 -18.58 -46.62
N ARG A 155 32.02 -17.89 -47.33
CA ARG A 155 31.18 -18.50 -48.36
C ARG A 155 30.82 -17.49 -49.43
N PHE A 156 30.72 -17.97 -50.67
CA PHE A 156 30.27 -17.20 -51.81
C PHE A 156 28.83 -17.58 -52.14
N TYR A 157 27.98 -16.59 -52.38
CA TYR A 157 26.57 -16.76 -52.71
C TYR A 157 26.24 -15.97 -53.97
N SER A 158 25.26 -16.43 -54.75
CA SER A 158 24.57 -15.52 -55.67
C SER A 158 23.87 -14.40 -54.88
N LYS A 159 23.68 -13.24 -55.49
CA LYS A 159 23.04 -12.08 -54.83
C LYS A 159 21.65 -12.41 -54.29
N GLU A 160 20.83 -13.10 -55.07
CA GLU A 160 19.47 -13.51 -54.67
C GLU A 160 19.51 -14.49 -53.49
N THR A 161 20.38 -15.49 -53.57
CA THR A 161 20.53 -16.53 -52.54
C THR A 161 21.06 -15.96 -51.22
N PHE A 162 21.97 -14.98 -51.28
CA PHE A 162 22.48 -14.29 -50.10
C PHE A 162 21.36 -13.57 -49.34
N TYR A 163 20.55 -12.75 -50.02
CA TYR A 163 19.45 -12.03 -49.38
C TYR A 163 18.32 -12.98 -48.93
N LEU A 164 18.09 -14.09 -49.63
CA LEU A 164 17.16 -15.13 -49.19
C LEU A 164 17.62 -15.78 -47.87
N LYS A 165 18.90 -16.17 -47.78
CA LYS A 165 19.54 -16.69 -46.57
C LYS A 165 19.44 -15.68 -45.43
N GLU A 166 19.76 -14.42 -45.70
CA GLU A 166 19.74 -13.36 -44.68
C GLU A 166 18.33 -13.07 -44.18
N ASN A 167 17.33 -12.99 -45.07
CA ASN A 167 15.94 -12.79 -44.67
C ASN A 167 15.42 -13.94 -43.79
N LEU A 168 15.79 -15.19 -44.11
CA LEU A 168 15.45 -16.35 -43.29
C LEU A 168 16.06 -16.23 -41.89
N GLU A 169 17.34 -15.88 -41.80
CA GLU A 169 18.02 -15.69 -40.52
C GLU A 169 17.44 -14.52 -39.71
N ASN A 170 17.15 -13.39 -40.36
CA ASN A 170 16.55 -12.22 -39.73
C ASN A 170 15.12 -12.51 -39.24
N THR A 171 14.36 -13.34 -39.96
CA THR A 171 13.05 -13.81 -39.50
C THR A 171 13.18 -14.64 -38.23
N ILE A 172 14.13 -15.58 -38.19
CA ILE A 172 14.40 -16.42 -36.99
C ILE A 172 14.82 -15.54 -35.81
N LEU A 173 15.76 -14.62 -36.02
CA LEU A 173 16.22 -13.69 -35.00
C LEU A 173 15.08 -12.75 -34.53
N GLY A 174 14.23 -12.30 -35.43
CA GLY A 174 13.05 -11.48 -35.12
C GLY A 174 12.07 -12.18 -34.18
N PHE A 175 11.78 -13.47 -34.42
CA PHE A 175 10.97 -14.27 -33.50
C PHE A 175 11.62 -14.41 -32.11
N PHE A 176 12.93 -14.63 -32.07
CA PHE A 176 13.69 -14.71 -30.83
C PHE A 176 13.63 -13.39 -30.04
N TYR A 177 14.00 -12.27 -30.68
CA TYR A 177 13.98 -10.95 -30.06
C TYR A 177 12.58 -10.56 -29.59
N GLY A 178 11.53 -10.84 -30.39
CA GLY A 178 10.14 -10.61 -30.00
C GLY A 178 9.72 -11.42 -28.76
N THR A 179 10.13 -12.69 -28.67
CA THR A 179 9.83 -13.54 -27.51
C THR A 179 10.47 -13.01 -26.23
N ILE A 180 11.74 -12.61 -26.31
CA ILE A 180 12.47 -12.02 -25.19
C ILE A 180 11.87 -10.65 -24.80
N PHE A 181 11.49 -9.83 -25.78
CA PHE A 181 10.86 -8.54 -25.52
C PHE A 181 9.50 -8.68 -24.83
N ILE A 182 8.68 -9.66 -25.23
CA ILE A 182 7.42 -9.99 -24.54
C ILE A 182 7.70 -10.44 -23.09
N MET A 183 8.76 -11.22 -22.84
CA MET A 183 9.17 -11.59 -21.49
C MET A 183 9.54 -10.37 -20.64
N VAL A 184 10.23 -9.37 -21.21
CA VAL A 184 10.54 -8.10 -20.52
C VAL A 184 9.25 -7.37 -20.13
N ILE A 185 8.33 -7.16 -21.08
CA ILE A 185 7.06 -6.47 -20.80
C ILE A 185 6.22 -7.22 -19.77
N TYR A 186 6.13 -8.55 -19.89
CA TYR A 186 5.40 -9.39 -18.94
C TYR A 186 5.93 -9.25 -17.51
N ASN A 187 7.25 -9.32 -17.33
CA ASN A 187 7.87 -9.16 -16.01
C ASN A 187 7.72 -7.72 -15.47
N LEU A 188 7.74 -6.69 -16.33
CA LEU A 188 7.44 -5.31 -15.93
C LEU A 188 5.98 -5.14 -15.49
N PHE A 189 5.03 -5.77 -16.18
CA PHE A 189 3.63 -5.73 -15.79
C PHE A 189 3.42 -6.37 -14.41
N ILE A 190 4.06 -7.52 -14.15
CA ILE A 190 4.05 -8.13 -12.82
C ILE A 190 4.69 -7.22 -11.77
N PHE A 191 5.78 -6.52 -12.11
CA PHE A 191 6.37 -5.53 -11.21
C PHE A 191 5.37 -4.44 -10.83
N PHE A 192 4.59 -3.88 -11.75
CA PHE A 192 3.61 -2.84 -11.41
C PHE A 192 2.48 -3.35 -10.51
N ILE A 193 2.10 -4.62 -10.65
CA ILE A 193 1.08 -5.25 -9.81
C ILE A 193 1.62 -5.56 -8.41
N LEU A 194 2.81 -6.16 -8.34
CA LEU A 194 3.34 -6.71 -7.09
C LEU A 194 4.30 -5.78 -6.36
N LYS A 195 4.86 -4.78 -7.04
CA LYS A 195 5.92 -3.87 -6.56
C LYS A 195 7.17 -4.57 -6.04
N GLU A 196 7.40 -5.81 -6.49
CA GLU A 196 8.53 -6.64 -6.07
C GLU A 196 9.78 -6.35 -6.89
N LYS A 197 10.87 -5.94 -6.21
CA LYS A 197 12.10 -5.44 -6.87
C LYS A 197 12.78 -6.45 -7.79
N ALA A 198 12.61 -7.75 -7.52
CA ALA A 198 13.21 -8.81 -8.33
C ALA A 198 12.71 -8.80 -9.79
N TYR A 199 11.46 -8.39 -10.03
CA TYR A 199 10.89 -8.35 -11.38
C TYR A 199 11.46 -7.22 -12.24
N ILE A 200 11.66 -6.04 -11.67
CA ILE A 200 12.25 -4.92 -12.41
C ILE A 200 13.74 -5.14 -12.69
N THR A 201 14.50 -5.67 -11.73
CA THR A 201 15.92 -5.97 -11.95
C THR A 201 16.13 -7.10 -12.96
N TYR A 202 15.24 -8.08 -12.95
CA TYR A 202 15.22 -9.13 -13.97
C TYR A 202 14.86 -8.60 -15.36
N SER A 203 13.83 -7.77 -15.46
CA SER A 203 13.42 -7.14 -16.73
C SER A 203 14.55 -6.31 -17.34
N ILE A 204 15.26 -5.51 -16.51
CA ILE A 204 16.43 -4.75 -16.94
C ILE A 204 17.55 -5.68 -17.43
N SER A 205 17.77 -6.79 -16.72
CA SER A 205 18.81 -7.77 -17.08
C SER A 205 18.53 -8.46 -18.42
N ILE A 206 17.30 -8.93 -18.63
CA ILE A 206 16.89 -9.52 -19.91
C ILE A 206 16.97 -8.49 -21.04
N PHE A 207 16.58 -7.24 -20.79
CA PHE A 207 16.64 -6.18 -21.78
C PHE A 207 18.09 -5.90 -22.25
N PHE A 208 19.04 -5.77 -21.33
CA PHE A 208 20.44 -5.58 -21.72
C PHE A 208 21.04 -6.83 -22.38
N ASN A 209 20.63 -8.03 -21.97
CA ASN A 209 20.99 -9.25 -22.68
C ASN A 209 20.42 -9.28 -24.11
N LEU A 210 19.18 -8.82 -24.31
CA LEU A 210 18.58 -8.67 -25.64
C LEU A 210 19.40 -7.71 -26.51
N MET A 211 19.76 -6.54 -25.98
CA MET A 211 20.62 -5.57 -26.67
C MET A 211 21.99 -6.17 -27.01
N LEU A 212 22.58 -6.96 -26.10
CA LEU A 212 23.85 -7.65 -26.34
C LEU A 212 23.72 -8.65 -27.49
N GLN A 213 22.65 -9.43 -27.54
CA GLN A 213 22.41 -10.36 -28.64
C GLN A 213 22.19 -9.63 -29.97
N MET A 214 21.49 -8.50 -29.98
CA MET A 214 21.33 -7.69 -31.19
C MET A 214 22.65 -7.11 -31.68
N TYR A 215 23.51 -6.68 -30.75
CA TYR A 215 24.86 -6.23 -31.07
C TYR A 215 25.71 -7.37 -31.64
N LEU A 216 25.83 -8.51 -30.94
CA LEU A 216 26.65 -9.65 -31.37
C LEU A 216 26.25 -10.22 -32.74
N ASN A 217 24.96 -10.15 -33.10
CA ASN A 217 24.46 -10.63 -34.39
C ASN A 217 24.52 -9.57 -35.52
N GLY A 218 25.06 -8.37 -35.27
CA GLY A 218 25.20 -7.29 -36.27
C GLY A 218 23.93 -6.47 -36.56
N ILE A 219 22.78 -6.90 -36.04
CA ILE A 219 21.47 -6.27 -36.26
C ILE A 219 21.43 -4.83 -35.73
N LEU A 220 22.14 -4.57 -34.63
CA LEU A 220 22.19 -3.22 -34.06
C LEU A 220 22.84 -2.21 -35.03
N ASN A 221 23.84 -2.65 -35.81
CA ASN A 221 24.47 -1.79 -36.82
C ASN A 221 23.50 -1.42 -37.93
N GLN A 222 22.81 -2.44 -38.46
CA GLN A 222 21.89 -2.31 -39.58
C GLN A 222 20.66 -1.42 -39.29
N ILE A 223 20.21 -1.33 -38.03
CA ILE A 223 18.95 -0.65 -37.68
C ILE A 223 19.18 0.65 -36.90
N PHE A 224 20.09 0.66 -35.91
CA PHE A 224 20.18 1.75 -34.93
C PHE A 224 21.41 2.64 -35.11
N THR A 225 22.55 2.08 -35.54
CA THR A 225 23.82 2.82 -35.67
C THR A 225 24.31 2.92 -37.12
N LEU A 226 23.39 2.83 -38.08
CA LEU A 226 23.64 2.71 -39.52
C LEU A 226 24.72 3.68 -40.03
N ASP A 227 24.59 4.97 -39.72
CA ASP A 227 25.48 6.04 -40.20
C ASP A 227 26.47 6.52 -39.14
N HIS A 228 26.61 5.78 -38.03
CA HIS A 228 27.39 6.19 -36.86
C HIS A 228 28.36 5.10 -36.39
N PRO A 229 29.40 4.78 -37.18
CA PRO A 229 30.36 3.71 -36.88
C PRO A 229 31.11 3.94 -35.56
N GLU A 230 31.45 5.19 -35.22
CA GLU A 230 32.11 5.53 -33.96
C GLU A 230 31.25 5.19 -32.73
N ILE A 231 29.93 5.32 -32.84
CA ILE A 231 28.99 4.93 -31.79
C ILE A 231 28.88 3.40 -31.75
N HIS A 232 28.76 2.76 -32.91
CA HIS A 232 28.63 1.31 -33.03
C HIS A 232 29.77 0.56 -32.35
N ASN A 233 31.01 0.95 -32.62
CA ASN A 233 32.19 0.26 -32.10
C ASN A 233 32.41 0.48 -30.60
N ARG A 234 31.74 1.49 -30.03
CA ARG A 234 31.81 1.83 -28.60
C ARG A 234 30.65 1.25 -27.81
N ILE A 235 29.46 1.15 -28.40
CA ILE A 235 28.24 0.75 -27.70
C ILE A 235 28.29 -0.71 -27.21
N GLY A 236 29.00 -1.60 -27.90
CA GLY A 236 29.13 -3.01 -27.52
C GLY A 236 29.68 -3.20 -26.10
N SER A 237 30.78 -2.54 -25.75
CA SER A 237 31.37 -2.62 -24.41
C SER A 237 30.46 -2.03 -23.34
N ILE A 238 29.73 -0.94 -23.67
CA ILE A 238 28.75 -0.34 -22.76
C ILE A 238 27.60 -1.31 -22.50
N ILE A 239 27.03 -1.91 -23.54
CA ILE A 239 25.95 -2.90 -23.43
C ILE A 239 26.39 -4.09 -22.59
N VAL A 240 27.58 -4.64 -22.83
CA VAL A 240 28.15 -5.75 -22.03
C VAL A 240 28.26 -5.35 -20.56
N THR A 241 28.76 -4.15 -20.29
CA THR A 241 28.96 -3.64 -18.93
C THR A 241 27.63 -3.45 -18.20
N CYS A 242 26.65 -2.83 -18.85
CA CYS A 242 25.29 -2.68 -18.32
C CYS A 242 24.64 -4.04 -18.07
N SER A 243 24.79 -5.00 -18.99
CA SER A 243 24.29 -6.37 -18.85
C SER A 243 24.88 -7.08 -17.63
N ALA A 244 26.19 -6.93 -17.40
CA ALA A 244 26.86 -7.50 -16.23
C ALA A 244 26.37 -6.88 -14.92
N LEU A 245 26.25 -5.54 -14.86
CA LEU A 245 25.76 -4.82 -13.68
C LEU A 245 24.31 -5.18 -13.32
N SER A 246 23.44 -5.26 -14.33
CA SER A 246 22.06 -5.69 -14.14
C SER A 246 22.00 -7.15 -13.69
N GLY A 247 22.76 -8.03 -14.35
CA GLY A 247 22.80 -9.45 -14.02
C GLY A 247 23.30 -9.72 -12.60
N TRP A 248 24.34 -9.01 -12.14
CA TRP A 248 24.81 -9.10 -10.76
C TRP A 248 23.77 -8.63 -9.76
N THR A 249 23.09 -7.51 -10.07
CA THR A 249 22.04 -6.97 -9.20
C THR A 249 20.86 -7.93 -9.12
N PHE A 250 20.48 -8.55 -10.24
CA PHE A 250 19.47 -9.59 -10.28
C PHE A 250 19.88 -10.82 -9.48
N ALA A 251 21.10 -11.35 -9.66
CA ALA A 251 21.61 -12.48 -8.89
C ALA A 251 21.61 -12.20 -7.38
N GLN A 252 22.03 -11.00 -6.98
CA GLN A 252 22.07 -10.55 -5.59
C GLN A 252 20.68 -10.54 -4.93
N GLN A 253 19.66 -10.11 -5.66
CA GLN A 253 18.28 -10.07 -5.19
C GLN A 253 17.62 -11.46 -5.19
N THR A 254 17.75 -12.20 -6.29
CA THR A 254 17.10 -13.51 -6.48
C THR A 254 17.65 -14.58 -5.55
N LEU A 255 18.93 -14.50 -5.20
CA LEU A 255 19.55 -15.43 -4.24
C LEU A 255 19.46 -14.92 -2.78
N ASN A 256 18.82 -13.78 -2.54
CA ASN A 256 18.73 -13.12 -1.25
C ASN A 256 20.07 -13.07 -0.49
N LEU A 257 21.14 -12.69 -1.19
CA LEU A 257 22.52 -12.82 -0.67
C LEU A 257 22.75 -11.97 0.58
N ARG A 258 22.02 -10.85 0.74
CA ARG A 258 22.21 -9.95 1.89
C ARG A 258 21.90 -10.66 3.21
N GLU A 259 20.86 -11.48 3.22
CA GLU A 259 20.36 -12.16 4.43
C GLU A 259 20.98 -13.54 4.59
N LEU A 260 21.10 -14.30 3.49
CA LEU A 260 21.53 -15.70 3.54
C LEU A 260 23.05 -15.90 3.48
N ASN A 261 23.78 -15.05 2.74
CA ASN A 261 25.24 -15.21 2.58
C ASN A 261 25.95 -13.85 2.38
N PRO A 262 26.27 -13.14 3.48
CA PRO A 262 26.86 -11.81 3.42
C PRO A 262 28.22 -11.74 2.72
N TRP A 263 28.99 -12.84 2.69
CA TRP A 263 30.26 -12.87 1.98
C TRP A 263 30.04 -12.81 0.46
N SER A 264 29.11 -13.62 -0.06
CA SER A 264 28.71 -13.58 -1.46
C SER A 264 28.15 -12.21 -1.85
N HIS A 265 27.37 -11.60 -0.94
CA HIS A 265 26.85 -10.25 -1.13
C HIS A 265 27.97 -9.21 -1.28
N ARG A 266 28.98 -9.23 -0.39
CA ARG A 266 30.11 -8.31 -0.45
C ARG A 266 30.94 -8.49 -1.72
N LEU A 267 31.19 -9.73 -2.13
CA LEU A 267 31.91 -10.02 -3.37
C LEU A 267 31.23 -9.38 -4.59
N ILE A 268 29.94 -9.65 -4.78
CA ILE A 268 29.16 -9.07 -5.90
C ILE A 268 29.10 -7.54 -5.80
N GLN A 269 28.96 -6.99 -4.59
CA GLN A 269 28.93 -5.54 -4.40
C GLN A 269 30.28 -4.90 -4.76
N SER A 270 31.41 -5.49 -4.37
CA SER A 270 32.74 -5.01 -4.74
C SER A 270 32.94 -5.03 -6.26
N LEU A 271 32.56 -6.13 -6.94
CA LEU A 271 32.64 -6.23 -8.40
C LEU A 271 31.81 -5.13 -9.08
N LYS A 272 30.57 -4.91 -8.63
CA LYS A 272 29.71 -3.85 -9.15
C LYS A 272 30.33 -2.46 -8.98
N VAL A 273 30.92 -2.17 -7.82
CA VAL A 273 31.58 -0.87 -7.55
C VAL A 273 32.78 -0.67 -8.48
N ILE A 274 33.62 -1.70 -8.64
CA ILE A 274 34.76 -1.66 -9.58
C ILE A 274 34.30 -1.36 -11.00
N VAL A 275 33.24 -2.04 -11.46
CA VAL A 275 32.69 -1.83 -12.81
C VAL A 275 31.99 -0.47 -12.94
N LEU A 276 31.38 0.05 -11.87
CA LEU A 276 30.81 1.40 -11.89
C LEU A 276 31.90 2.46 -12.06
N PHE A 277 33.07 2.29 -11.43
CA PHE A 277 34.23 3.16 -11.68
C PHE A 277 34.73 3.09 -13.12
N TYR A 278 34.68 1.92 -13.77
CA TYR A 278 35.00 1.79 -15.19
C TYR A 278 34.07 2.62 -16.08
N ILE A 279 32.77 2.68 -15.78
CA ILE A 279 31.81 3.52 -16.52
C ILE A 279 32.10 5.02 -16.36
N LEU A 280 32.67 5.43 -15.23
CA LEU A 280 33.03 6.83 -14.97
C LEU A 280 34.26 7.30 -15.73
N ILE A 281 35.07 6.38 -16.28
CA ILE A 281 36.19 6.74 -17.16
C ILE A 281 35.59 7.39 -18.42
N PRO A 282 35.99 8.61 -18.80
CA PRO A 282 35.38 9.26 -19.95
C PRO A 282 35.71 8.45 -21.21
N TYR A 283 34.68 7.80 -21.73
CA TYR A 283 34.79 6.75 -22.73
C TYR A 283 35.37 7.27 -24.05
N SER A 284 35.23 8.58 -24.31
CA SER A 284 35.84 9.28 -25.45
C SER A 284 37.37 9.22 -25.47
N TYR A 285 38.03 9.07 -24.32
CA TYR A 285 39.50 9.02 -24.22
C TYR A 285 40.07 7.59 -24.12
N LEU A 286 39.22 6.58 -23.97
CA LEU A 286 39.65 5.19 -23.91
C LEU A 286 39.82 4.62 -25.33
N PRO A 287 41.00 4.06 -25.67
CA PRO A 287 41.20 3.34 -26.92
C PRO A 287 40.20 2.19 -27.07
N ILE A 288 39.66 2.00 -28.28
CA ILE A 288 38.54 1.08 -28.56
C ILE A 288 38.95 -0.37 -28.26
N ASP A 289 40.18 -0.75 -28.61
CA ASP A 289 40.76 -2.06 -28.34
C ASP A 289 40.83 -2.39 -26.84
N ILE A 290 41.24 -1.42 -26.03
CA ILE A 290 41.27 -1.58 -24.57
C ILE A 290 39.83 -1.70 -24.05
N ALA A 291 38.90 -0.88 -24.54
CA ALA A 291 37.52 -0.88 -24.09
C ALA A 291 36.78 -2.19 -24.42
N VAL A 292 36.99 -2.76 -25.60
CA VAL A 292 36.43 -4.06 -26.01
C VAL A 292 37.03 -5.19 -25.18
N ARG A 293 38.35 -5.21 -24.96
CA ARG A 293 39.02 -6.22 -24.12
C ARG A 293 38.55 -6.17 -22.67
N LEU A 294 38.43 -4.98 -22.09
CA LEU A 294 37.89 -4.80 -20.74
C LEU A 294 36.43 -5.24 -20.65
N GLY A 295 35.59 -4.88 -21.63
CA GLY A 295 34.20 -5.36 -21.70
C GLY A 295 34.11 -6.89 -21.71
N ASN A 296 34.93 -7.55 -22.53
CA ASN A 296 35.00 -9.02 -22.57
C ASN A 296 35.49 -9.62 -21.24
N LEU A 297 36.49 -9.01 -20.60
CA LEU A 297 36.94 -9.44 -19.27
C LEU A 297 35.82 -9.30 -18.23
N ILE A 298 35.07 -8.19 -18.24
CA ILE A 298 33.91 -7.98 -17.36
C ILE A 298 32.86 -9.07 -17.59
N ALA A 299 32.56 -9.42 -18.85
CA ALA A 299 31.61 -10.50 -19.17
C ALA A 299 32.07 -11.86 -18.60
N GLN A 300 33.36 -12.18 -18.71
CA GLN A 300 33.93 -13.43 -18.17
C GLN A 300 33.87 -13.45 -16.64
N VAL A 301 34.28 -12.35 -15.98
CA VAL A 301 34.21 -12.21 -14.53
C VAL A 301 32.76 -12.29 -14.06
N PHE A 302 31.82 -11.69 -14.79
CA PHE A 302 30.39 -11.79 -14.51
C PHE A 302 29.91 -13.24 -14.51
N VAL A 303 30.15 -13.98 -15.60
CA VAL A 303 29.74 -15.40 -15.71
C VAL A 303 30.32 -16.24 -14.58
N VAL A 304 31.63 -16.14 -14.34
CA VAL A 304 32.32 -16.94 -13.32
C VAL A 304 31.83 -16.58 -11.90
N SER A 305 31.70 -15.29 -11.58
CA SER A 305 31.27 -14.85 -10.25
C SER A 305 29.83 -15.24 -9.95
N VAL A 306 28.91 -15.12 -10.91
CA VAL A 306 27.50 -15.53 -10.73
C VAL A 306 27.39 -17.04 -10.51
N LEU A 307 28.14 -17.85 -11.27
CA LEU A 307 28.19 -19.30 -11.07
C LEU A 307 28.73 -19.69 -9.70
N LEU A 308 29.87 -19.12 -9.31
CA LEU A 308 30.49 -19.40 -8.01
C LEU A 308 29.53 -19.06 -6.87
N VAL A 309 28.92 -17.87 -6.91
CA VAL A 309 27.95 -17.44 -5.90
C VAL A 309 26.72 -18.36 -5.89
N ALA A 310 26.19 -18.75 -7.05
CA ALA A 310 25.05 -19.65 -7.12
C ALA A 310 25.37 -21.05 -6.56
N ILE A 311 26.53 -21.61 -6.87
CA ILE A 311 26.98 -22.93 -6.35
C ILE A 311 27.20 -22.87 -4.84
N VAL A 312 27.91 -21.84 -4.35
CA VAL A 312 28.14 -21.66 -2.90
C VAL A 312 26.80 -21.53 -2.17
N ASN A 313 25.85 -20.74 -2.68
CA ASN A 313 24.55 -20.55 -2.02
C ASN A 313 23.65 -21.79 -2.11
N TYR A 314 23.79 -22.59 -3.16
CA TYR A 314 23.13 -23.90 -3.22
C TYR A 314 23.66 -24.83 -2.12
N SER A 315 24.98 -24.84 -1.90
CA SER A 315 25.60 -25.65 -0.84
C SER A 315 25.19 -25.23 0.58
N THR A 316 24.78 -23.96 0.78
CA THR A 316 24.28 -23.45 2.07
C THR A 316 22.78 -23.67 2.28
N GLY A 317 22.11 -24.46 1.44
CA GLY A 317 20.69 -24.82 1.59
C GLY A 317 19.70 -23.81 0.99
N ASN A 318 20.15 -22.83 0.20
CA ASN A 318 19.25 -21.89 -0.46
C ASN A 318 18.46 -22.60 -1.58
N LYS A 319 17.17 -22.84 -1.35
CA LYS A 319 16.27 -23.50 -2.32
C LYS A 319 16.19 -22.74 -3.67
N GLN A 320 16.33 -21.42 -3.65
CA GLN A 320 16.25 -20.57 -4.84
C GLN A 320 17.47 -20.75 -5.76
N ALA A 321 18.63 -21.06 -5.18
CA ALA A 321 19.87 -21.29 -5.93
C ALA A 321 19.74 -22.47 -6.91
N ARG A 322 18.92 -23.47 -6.62
CA ARG A 322 18.70 -24.62 -7.51
C ARG A 322 18.08 -24.20 -8.85
N LEU A 323 16.96 -23.47 -8.80
CA LEU A 323 16.27 -23.02 -10.01
C LEU A 323 17.13 -22.00 -10.77
N PHE A 324 17.86 -21.16 -10.03
CA PHE A 324 18.82 -20.24 -10.61
C PHE A 324 19.92 -20.98 -11.39
N LEU A 325 20.55 -22.01 -10.80
CA LEU A 325 21.57 -22.82 -11.46
C LEU A 325 21.03 -23.56 -12.69
N ILE A 326 19.79 -24.06 -12.65
CA ILE A 326 19.17 -24.72 -13.81
C ILE A 326 18.99 -23.70 -14.95
N GLY A 327 18.44 -22.51 -14.67
CA GLY A 327 18.27 -21.46 -15.67
C GLY A 327 19.60 -21.05 -16.31
N TRP A 328 20.58 -20.69 -15.49
CA TRP A 328 21.93 -20.33 -15.96
C TRP A 328 22.63 -21.47 -16.68
N GLY A 329 22.42 -22.71 -16.26
CA GLY A 329 22.94 -23.90 -16.93
C GLY A 329 22.46 -24.00 -18.38
N THR A 330 21.19 -23.70 -18.66
CA THR A 330 20.67 -23.71 -20.04
C THR A 330 21.30 -22.63 -20.92
N LEU A 331 21.49 -21.42 -20.38
CA LEU A 331 22.18 -20.33 -21.09
C LEU A 331 23.63 -20.70 -21.42
N LEU A 332 24.37 -21.18 -20.41
CA LEU A 332 25.79 -21.51 -20.56
C LEU A 332 26.02 -22.70 -21.47
N PHE A 333 25.14 -23.71 -21.43
CA PHE A 333 25.17 -24.81 -22.37
C PHE A 333 24.97 -24.30 -23.81
N GLY A 334 24.03 -23.37 -24.02
CA GLY A 334 23.81 -22.72 -25.32
C GLY A 334 25.04 -21.98 -25.83
N ILE A 335 25.67 -21.16 -24.97
CA ILE A 335 26.91 -20.44 -25.27
C ILE A 335 28.04 -21.42 -25.60
N LEU A 336 28.15 -22.52 -24.85
CA LEU A 336 29.17 -23.55 -25.07
C LEU A 336 28.99 -24.22 -26.44
N MET A 337 27.76 -24.61 -26.80
CA MET A 337 27.46 -25.21 -28.09
C MET A 337 27.82 -24.28 -29.26
N TYR A 338 27.43 -23.01 -29.16
CA TYR A 338 27.79 -21.98 -30.13
C TYR A 338 29.32 -21.82 -30.25
N THR A 339 30.01 -21.73 -29.12
CA THR A 339 31.47 -21.56 -29.09
C THR A 339 32.20 -22.76 -29.69
N LEU A 340 31.81 -23.99 -29.35
CA LEU A 340 32.44 -25.19 -29.91
C LEU A 340 32.17 -25.33 -31.42
N MET A 341 31.00 -24.90 -31.90
CA MET A 341 30.70 -24.83 -33.33
C MET A 341 31.56 -23.78 -34.04
N GLN A 342 31.69 -22.58 -33.48
CA GLN A 342 32.52 -21.52 -34.07
C GLN A 342 34.00 -21.94 -34.16
N ASN A 343 34.49 -22.73 -33.20
CA ASN A 343 35.84 -23.31 -33.25
C ASN A 343 35.94 -24.59 -34.10
N GLY A 344 34.88 -24.96 -34.81
CA GLY A 344 34.86 -26.12 -35.72
C GLY A 344 34.96 -27.49 -35.05
N ILE A 345 34.73 -27.57 -33.73
CA ILE A 345 34.68 -28.82 -32.96
C ILE A 345 33.33 -29.51 -33.19
N LEU A 346 32.24 -28.73 -33.16
CA LEU A 346 30.89 -29.23 -33.44
C LEU A 346 30.44 -28.88 -34.87
N PRO A 347 29.61 -29.73 -35.51
CA PRO A 347 29.04 -29.42 -36.81
C PRO A 347 28.05 -28.25 -36.74
N VAL A 348 27.97 -27.49 -37.82
CA VAL A 348 26.98 -26.41 -37.98
C VAL A 348 25.60 -27.01 -38.20
N ASN A 349 24.68 -26.74 -37.29
CA ASN A 349 23.26 -27.09 -37.39
C ASN A 349 22.43 -26.06 -36.61
N VAL A 350 21.11 -26.19 -36.66
CA VAL A 350 20.18 -25.24 -36.03
C VAL A 350 20.42 -25.13 -34.51
N PHE A 351 20.75 -26.22 -33.82
CA PHE A 351 20.96 -26.23 -32.37
C PHE A 351 22.30 -25.62 -31.96
N THR A 352 23.34 -25.77 -32.79
CA THR A 352 24.65 -25.21 -32.51
C THR A 352 24.74 -23.73 -32.88
N ILE A 353 24.15 -23.33 -34.02
CA ILE A 353 24.18 -21.93 -34.48
C ILE A 353 23.26 -21.02 -33.66
N TYR A 354 22.09 -21.50 -33.24
CA TYR A 354 21.14 -20.76 -32.41
C TYR A 354 21.18 -21.20 -30.93
N GLY A 355 22.23 -21.90 -30.51
CA GLY A 355 22.35 -22.46 -29.16
C GLY A 355 22.24 -21.38 -28.08
N ASN A 356 22.87 -20.22 -28.30
CA ASN A 356 22.82 -19.07 -27.38
C ASN A 356 21.39 -18.51 -27.23
N GLN A 357 20.65 -18.38 -28.34
CA GLN A 357 19.27 -17.89 -28.38
C GLN A 357 18.30 -18.88 -27.72
N ILE A 358 18.47 -20.18 -27.99
CA ILE A 358 17.67 -21.23 -27.34
C ILE A 358 17.95 -21.25 -25.83
N GLY A 359 19.22 -21.25 -25.43
CA GLY A 359 19.65 -21.26 -24.04
C GLY A 359 19.14 -20.05 -23.25
N SER A 360 19.27 -18.85 -23.80
CA SER A 360 18.73 -17.62 -23.19
C SER A 360 17.20 -17.59 -23.11
N THR A 361 16.50 -18.13 -24.11
CA THR A 361 15.02 -18.22 -24.05
C THR A 361 14.56 -19.20 -22.97
N LEU A 362 15.26 -20.34 -22.83
CA LEU A 362 14.99 -21.31 -21.77
C LEU A 362 15.31 -20.74 -20.38
N GLU A 363 16.46 -20.08 -20.24
CA GLU A 363 16.84 -19.36 -19.03
C GLU A 363 15.76 -18.33 -18.65
N ALA A 364 15.33 -17.53 -19.63
CA ALA A 364 14.29 -16.51 -19.43
C ALA A 364 12.97 -17.12 -18.92
N ALA A 365 12.56 -18.25 -19.50
CA ALA A 365 11.35 -18.96 -19.10
C ALA A 365 11.47 -19.59 -17.71
N ILE A 366 12.61 -20.23 -17.41
CA ILE A 366 12.87 -20.93 -16.14
C ILE A 366 12.94 -19.92 -14.99
N LEU A 367 13.66 -18.81 -15.14
CA LEU A 367 13.79 -17.80 -14.08
C LEU A 367 12.49 -17.00 -13.90
N SER A 368 11.75 -16.72 -14.98
CA SER A 368 10.39 -16.15 -14.85
C SER A 368 9.46 -17.08 -14.03
N LEU A 369 9.55 -18.40 -14.23
CA LEU A 369 8.78 -19.37 -13.45
C LEU A 369 9.26 -19.45 -11.99
N ALA A 370 10.58 -19.37 -11.77
CA ALA A 370 11.15 -19.36 -10.42
C ALA A 370 10.67 -18.15 -9.61
N LEU A 371 10.61 -16.97 -10.24
CA LEU A 371 10.04 -15.76 -9.65
C LEU A 371 8.53 -15.94 -9.36
N ALA A 372 7.79 -16.61 -10.24
CA ALA A 372 6.36 -16.89 -10.01
C ALA A 372 6.13 -17.82 -8.81
N ASN A 373 6.95 -18.86 -8.63
CA ASN A 373 6.88 -19.72 -7.44
C ASN A 373 7.19 -18.96 -6.16
N LYS A 374 8.12 -18.00 -6.21
CA LYS A 374 8.42 -17.12 -5.07
C LYS A 374 7.20 -16.28 -4.65
N ILE A 375 6.33 -15.89 -5.58
CA ILE A 375 5.06 -15.21 -5.24
C ILE A 375 4.19 -16.12 -4.38
N ASN A 376 4.03 -17.38 -4.79
CA ASN A 376 3.16 -18.30 -4.07
C ASN A 376 3.68 -18.54 -2.64
N GLU A 377 5.00 -18.69 -2.47
CA GLU A 377 5.64 -18.80 -1.16
C GLU A 377 5.40 -17.54 -0.30
N LEU A 378 5.65 -16.34 -0.85
CA LEU A 378 5.46 -15.08 -0.11
C LEU A 378 3.97 -14.85 0.26
N LYS A 379 3.05 -15.25 -0.62
CA LYS A 379 1.62 -15.17 -0.38
C LYS A 379 1.17 -16.13 0.72
N GLU A 380 1.71 -17.34 0.73
CA GLU A 380 1.43 -18.35 1.75
C GLU A 380 1.96 -17.90 3.13
N GLU A 381 3.21 -17.42 3.19
CA GLU A 381 3.81 -16.89 4.41
C GLU A 381 3.00 -15.71 4.96
N LYS A 382 2.64 -14.74 4.10
CA LYS A 382 1.80 -13.59 4.49
C LYS A 382 0.41 -14.04 4.97
N SER A 383 -0.21 -15.01 4.31
CA SER A 383 -1.51 -15.55 4.71
C SER A 383 -1.43 -16.22 6.09
N LYS A 384 -0.33 -16.92 6.38
CA LYS A 384 -0.11 -17.56 7.67
C LYS A 384 0.04 -16.52 8.79
N THR A 385 0.88 -15.51 8.59
CA THR A 385 1.04 -14.40 9.56
C THR A 385 -0.27 -13.65 9.78
N GLN A 386 -1.06 -13.43 8.73
CA GLN A 386 -2.39 -12.82 8.85
C GLN A 386 -3.36 -13.68 9.65
N ALA A 387 -3.36 -15.00 9.47
CA ALA A 387 -4.20 -15.91 10.24
C ALA A 387 -3.81 -15.92 11.74
N GLU A 388 -2.52 -15.96 12.05
CA GLU A 388 -2.02 -15.89 13.44
C GLU A 388 -2.38 -14.55 14.11
N ALA A 389 -2.28 -13.43 13.38
CA ALA A 389 -2.68 -12.12 13.86
C ALA A 389 -4.20 -12.03 14.10
N LEU A 390 -5.01 -12.66 13.25
CA LEU A 390 -6.47 -12.69 13.39
C LEU A 390 -6.89 -13.44 14.66
N VAL A 391 -6.32 -14.62 14.91
CA VAL A 391 -6.58 -15.39 16.14
C VAL A 391 -6.22 -14.58 17.39
N THR A 392 -5.04 -13.93 17.38
CA THR A 392 -4.60 -13.07 18.49
C THR A 392 -5.56 -11.88 18.72
N LEU A 393 -6.11 -11.32 17.64
CA LEU A 393 -7.06 -10.22 17.73
C LEU A 393 -8.41 -10.69 18.30
N GLU A 394 -8.91 -11.84 17.87
CA GLU A 394 -10.15 -12.43 18.39
C GLU A 394 -10.06 -12.71 19.90
N GLU A 395 -8.93 -13.24 20.38
CA GLU A 395 -8.70 -13.45 21.81
C GLU A 395 -8.74 -12.14 22.60
N LYS A 396 -8.07 -11.08 22.11
CA LYS A 396 -8.10 -9.75 22.73
C LYS A 396 -9.49 -9.13 22.75
N VAL A 397 -10.26 -9.27 21.65
CA VAL A 397 -11.64 -8.77 21.59
C VAL A 397 -12.51 -9.51 22.60
N ARG A 398 -12.36 -10.82 22.72
CA ARG A 398 -13.10 -11.64 23.70
C ARG A 398 -12.77 -11.25 25.13
N GLU A 399 -11.49 -11.05 25.45
CA GLU A 399 -11.05 -10.61 26.78
C GLU A 399 -11.63 -9.22 27.12
N ARG A 400 -11.51 -8.25 26.21
CA ARG A 400 -12.06 -6.90 26.40
C ARG A 400 -13.57 -6.89 26.58
N THR A 401 -14.29 -7.71 25.81
CA THR A 401 -15.75 -7.83 25.93
C THR A 401 -16.12 -8.37 27.31
N LYS A 402 -15.41 -9.39 27.80
CA LYS A 402 -15.63 -9.96 29.13
C LYS A 402 -15.39 -8.93 30.24
N THR A 403 -14.28 -8.18 30.19
CA THR A 403 -13.99 -7.14 31.20
C THR A 403 -15.03 -6.02 31.17
N LEU A 404 -15.52 -5.65 29.99
CA LEU A 404 -16.56 -4.64 29.84
C LEU A 404 -17.89 -5.13 30.46
N ASP A 405 -18.31 -6.35 30.17
CA ASP A 405 -19.51 -6.95 30.75
C ASP A 405 -19.43 -7.04 32.28
N GLU A 406 -18.28 -7.45 32.82
CA GLU A 406 -18.04 -7.47 34.27
C GLU A 406 -18.16 -6.07 34.89
N SER A 407 -17.56 -5.05 34.26
CA SER A 407 -17.61 -3.66 34.72
C SER A 407 -19.03 -3.08 34.67
N LEU A 408 -19.78 -3.35 33.60
CA LEU A 408 -21.16 -2.91 33.46
C LEU A 408 -22.08 -3.54 34.50
N ASN A 409 -21.89 -4.83 34.79
CA ASN A 409 -22.66 -5.52 35.82
C ASN A 409 -22.40 -4.96 37.23
N LEU A 410 -21.16 -4.58 37.54
CA LEU A 410 -20.82 -3.90 38.78
C LEU A 410 -21.51 -2.54 38.89
N ILE A 411 -21.41 -1.69 37.85
CA ILE A 411 -22.07 -0.37 37.83
C ILE A 411 -23.59 -0.50 38.01
N LYS A 412 -24.22 -1.48 37.32
CA LYS A 412 -25.66 -1.74 37.48
C LYS A 412 -26.01 -2.16 38.91
N LYS A 413 -25.17 -2.95 39.58
CA LYS A 413 -25.39 -3.37 40.96
C LYS A 413 -25.32 -2.17 41.91
N ASP A 414 -24.32 -1.30 41.74
CA ASP A 414 -24.15 -0.10 42.57
C ASP A 414 -25.29 0.90 42.37
N LEU A 415 -25.76 1.10 41.13
CA LEU A 415 -26.95 1.90 40.82
C LEU A 415 -28.21 1.39 41.54
N ASN A 416 -28.43 0.08 41.54
CA ASN A 416 -29.57 -0.53 42.24
C ASN A 416 -29.50 -0.33 43.76
N VAL A 417 -28.31 -0.32 44.34
CA VAL A 417 -28.12 -0.01 45.75
C VAL A 417 -28.46 1.46 46.02
N ALA A 418 -27.94 2.38 45.21
CA ALA A 418 -28.23 3.82 45.34
C ALA A 418 -29.73 4.11 45.23
N LYS A 419 -30.44 3.48 44.29
CA LYS A 419 -31.91 3.56 44.15
C LYS A 419 -32.64 3.17 45.42
N LYS A 420 -32.25 2.05 46.03
CA LYS A 420 -32.87 1.57 47.27
C LYS A 420 -32.65 2.54 48.43
N ILE A 421 -31.46 3.15 48.52
CA ILE A 421 -31.14 4.17 49.54
C ILE A 421 -32.05 5.39 49.37
N GLN A 422 -32.10 6.00 48.19
CA GLN A 422 -32.96 7.16 47.93
C GLN A 422 -34.44 6.87 48.20
N LYS A 423 -34.96 5.76 47.66
CA LYS A 423 -36.36 5.38 47.87
C LYS A 423 -36.71 5.22 49.35
N THR A 424 -35.83 4.65 50.16
CA THR A 424 -36.04 4.48 51.60
C THR A 424 -36.00 5.80 52.35
N LEU A 425 -35.21 6.75 51.88
CA LEU A 425 -35.05 8.06 52.51
C LEU A 425 -36.13 9.07 52.12
N PHE A 426 -36.85 8.85 51.03
CA PHE A 426 -37.89 9.74 50.51
C PHE A 426 -39.32 9.18 50.65
N SER A 427 -39.52 8.00 51.26
CA SER A 427 -40.84 7.33 51.30
C SER A 427 -41.82 7.85 52.37
N ASP A 428 -43.09 7.98 51.96
CA ASP A 428 -44.33 8.15 52.75
C ASP A 428 -44.32 9.25 53.82
N ILE A 429 -44.01 10.46 53.38
CA ILE A 429 -44.24 11.67 54.16
C ILE A 429 -45.76 11.92 54.26
N LYS A 430 -46.32 11.76 55.45
CA LYS A 430 -47.73 12.03 55.77
C LYS A 430 -47.82 12.95 56.98
N THR A 431 -48.84 13.79 57.00
CA THR A 431 -49.24 14.53 58.20
C THR A 431 -50.41 13.80 58.87
N SER A 432 -50.42 13.79 60.21
CA SER A 432 -51.55 13.31 61.02
C SER A 432 -52.50 14.44 61.42
N ASP A 433 -52.18 15.69 61.08
CA ASP A 433 -53.02 16.83 61.37
C ASP A 433 -54.18 16.91 60.38
N PRO A 434 -55.45 16.77 60.82
CA PRO A 434 -56.60 16.80 59.93
C PRO A 434 -56.82 18.18 59.29
N ARG A 435 -56.11 19.23 59.70
CA ARG A 435 -56.19 20.57 59.11
C ARG A 435 -55.36 20.70 57.84
N ILE A 436 -54.49 19.73 57.54
CA ILE A 436 -53.65 19.73 56.34
C ILE A 436 -53.83 18.40 55.61
N HIS A 437 -54.25 18.47 54.35
CA HIS A 437 -54.22 17.32 53.44
C HIS A 437 -53.02 17.45 52.51
N PHE A 438 -52.06 16.54 52.64
CA PHE A 438 -50.80 16.54 51.89
C PHE A 438 -50.73 15.33 50.95
N HIS A 439 -50.41 15.59 49.69
CA HIS A 439 -50.23 14.56 48.67
C HIS A 439 -48.96 14.85 47.87
N SER A 440 -48.13 13.84 47.65
CA SER A 440 -46.90 13.97 46.86
C SER A 440 -46.80 12.89 45.79
N PHE A 441 -46.23 13.26 44.66
CA PHE A 441 -45.85 12.39 43.57
C PHE A 441 -44.38 12.64 43.23
N TYR A 442 -43.62 11.56 43.15
CA TYR A 442 -42.20 11.59 42.81
C TYR A 442 -41.86 10.47 41.84
N GLN A 443 -41.20 10.81 40.75
CA GLN A 443 -40.75 9.85 39.75
C GLN A 443 -39.40 10.28 39.18
N SER A 444 -38.37 9.45 39.38
CA SER A 444 -37.06 9.70 38.78
C SER A 444 -37.00 9.37 37.28
N MET A 445 -36.19 10.12 36.54
CA MET A 445 -35.81 9.90 35.14
C MET A 445 -34.99 8.62 34.99
N SER A 446 -33.99 8.46 35.88
CA SER A 446 -33.05 7.34 35.92
C SER A 446 -33.32 6.42 37.11
N GLU A 447 -32.42 5.45 37.39
CA GLU A 447 -32.51 4.60 38.58
C GLU A 447 -32.48 5.41 39.90
N VAL A 448 -31.88 6.60 39.88
CA VAL A 448 -31.80 7.58 40.98
C VAL A 448 -32.02 8.98 40.43
N GLY A 449 -32.55 9.89 41.25
CA GLY A 449 -32.87 11.27 40.85
C GLY A 449 -32.17 12.36 41.68
N GLY A 450 -32.18 13.60 41.16
CA GLY A 450 -31.73 14.85 41.75
C GLY A 450 -32.76 15.53 42.65
N ASP A 451 -34.03 15.27 42.43
CA ASP A 451 -35.14 15.87 43.17
C ASP A 451 -35.28 15.35 44.62
N PHE A 452 -35.60 16.26 45.55
CA PHE A 452 -35.89 15.97 46.96
C PHE A 452 -37.00 16.85 47.51
N TYR A 453 -37.85 16.28 48.35
CA TYR A 453 -38.86 17.03 49.09
C TYR A 453 -39.04 16.51 50.52
N ASP A 454 -39.55 17.39 51.39
CA ASP A 454 -39.87 17.10 52.78
C ASP A 454 -41.09 17.89 53.27
N LEU A 455 -41.83 17.33 54.23
CA LEU A 455 -42.84 18.04 55.03
C LEU A 455 -42.52 17.82 56.51
N THR A 456 -42.28 18.91 57.23
CA THR A 456 -41.94 18.89 58.65
C THR A 456 -42.84 19.82 59.45
N GLN A 457 -43.35 19.36 60.58
CA GLN A 457 -43.96 20.23 61.59
C GLN A 457 -42.86 20.87 62.43
N VAL A 458 -42.57 22.16 62.20
CA VAL A 458 -41.45 22.88 62.86
C VAL A 458 -41.80 23.23 64.31
N LYS A 459 -43.06 23.62 64.54
CA LYS A 459 -43.64 23.92 65.85
C LYS A 459 -45.16 23.70 65.79
N PRO A 460 -45.89 23.71 66.93
CA PRO A 460 -47.34 23.55 66.90
C PRO A 460 -48.00 24.54 65.92
N ASP A 461 -48.93 24.05 65.11
CA ASP A 461 -49.64 24.80 64.07
C ASP A 461 -48.77 25.39 62.94
N TYR A 462 -47.49 25.01 62.84
CA TYR A 462 -46.56 25.54 61.84
C TYR A 462 -45.87 24.42 61.06
N TYR A 463 -46.14 24.36 59.75
CA TYR A 463 -45.68 23.31 58.85
C TYR A 463 -44.78 23.87 57.78
N ARG A 464 -43.68 23.19 57.47
CA ARG A 464 -42.72 23.56 56.43
C ARG A 464 -42.71 22.51 55.34
N ILE A 465 -42.92 22.93 54.11
CA ILE A 465 -42.73 22.12 52.91
C ILE A 465 -41.46 22.61 52.22
N PHE A 466 -40.55 21.68 51.95
CA PHE A 466 -39.30 21.93 51.25
C PHE A 466 -39.28 21.12 49.95
N VAL A 467 -38.90 21.75 48.84
CA VAL A 467 -38.63 21.08 47.55
C VAL A 467 -37.30 21.59 47.04
N ALA A 468 -36.46 20.69 46.56
CA ALA A 468 -35.21 21.01 45.91
C ALA A 468 -34.98 20.12 44.69
N ASP A 469 -34.34 20.71 43.69
CA ASP A 469 -33.85 20.02 42.50
C ASP A 469 -32.34 20.27 42.37
N ALA A 470 -31.58 19.17 42.41
CA ALA A 470 -30.14 19.16 42.26
C ALA A 470 -29.75 19.06 40.79
N THR A 471 -28.89 19.97 40.33
CA THR A 471 -28.47 19.98 38.93
C THR A 471 -27.80 18.68 38.48
N GLY A 472 -28.26 18.14 37.35
CA GLY A 472 -27.73 16.94 36.70
C GLY A 472 -28.65 15.72 36.87
N HIS A 473 -28.25 14.56 36.35
CA HIS A 473 -29.02 13.32 36.46
C HIS A 473 -28.14 12.13 36.86
N GLY A 474 -28.76 11.05 37.36
CA GLY A 474 -28.06 9.81 37.74
C GLY A 474 -27.29 9.92 39.07
N ILE A 475 -26.15 9.22 39.19
CA ILE A 475 -25.46 9.04 40.48
C ILE A 475 -24.97 10.36 41.09
N GLN A 476 -24.49 11.29 40.26
CA GLN A 476 -23.96 12.56 40.75
C GLN A 476 -25.06 13.42 41.38
N ALA A 477 -26.20 13.56 40.69
CA ALA A 477 -27.37 14.25 41.20
C ALA A 477 -27.83 13.60 42.51
N ALA A 478 -27.92 12.27 42.53
CA ALA A 478 -28.31 11.52 43.72
C ALA A 478 -27.44 11.76 44.96
N LEU A 479 -26.12 11.89 44.79
CA LEU A 479 -25.20 12.22 45.87
C LEU A 479 -25.37 13.66 46.37
N ILE A 480 -25.65 14.59 45.46
CA ILE A 480 -25.95 15.98 45.79
C ILE A 480 -27.27 16.06 46.57
N THR A 481 -28.33 15.41 46.11
CA THR A 481 -29.63 15.32 46.80
C THR A 481 -29.47 14.80 48.22
N MET A 482 -28.62 13.80 48.41
CA MET A 482 -28.29 13.26 49.74
C MET A 482 -27.58 14.27 50.64
N ALA A 483 -26.69 15.10 50.08
CA ALA A 483 -26.06 16.20 50.81
C ALA A 483 -27.07 17.30 51.15
N ILE A 484 -27.93 17.69 50.20
CA ILE A 484 -29.02 18.66 50.41
C ILE A 484 -29.91 18.20 51.55
N LYS A 485 -30.36 16.94 51.52
CA LYS A 485 -31.17 16.37 52.60
C LYS A 485 -30.44 16.44 53.94
N ALA A 486 -29.18 16.03 54.01
CA ALA A 486 -28.43 16.00 55.27
C ALA A 486 -28.29 17.40 55.89
N GLU A 487 -27.97 18.42 55.08
CA GLU A 487 -27.85 19.79 55.55
C GLU A 487 -29.23 20.38 55.90
N TYR A 488 -30.25 20.15 55.06
CA TYR A 488 -31.62 20.58 55.35
C TYR A 488 -32.15 19.97 56.67
N GLU A 489 -31.95 18.66 56.90
CA GLU A 489 -32.33 18.00 58.14
C GLU A 489 -31.69 18.64 59.38
N SER A 490 -30.44 19.10 59.24
CA SER A 490 -29.74 19.78 60.34
C SER A 490 -30.31 21.18 60.64
N LEU A 491 -30.93 21.84 59.66
CA LEU A 491 -31.39 23.23 59.75
C LEU A 491 -32.90 23.39 59.92
N LYS A 492 -33.70 22.41 59.49
CA LYS A 492 -35.16 22.57 59.30
C LYS A 492 -35.93 22.97 60.56
N MET A 493 -35.39 22.68 61.75
CA MET A 493 -35.96 23.02 63.06
C MET A 493 -35.31 24.23 63.74
N ILE A 494 -34.23 24.78 63.18
CA ILE A 494 -33.43 25.85 63.82
C ILE A 494 -33.98 27.23 63.47
N TYR A 495 -34.38 27.43 62.21
CA TYR A 495 -34.79 28.73 61.68
C TYR A 495 -36.30 28.86 61.54
N ASP A 496 -36.85 29.94 62.08
CA ASP A 496 -38.29 30.19 62.13
C ASP A 496 -38.90 30.56 60.77
N HIS A 497 -38.16 31.28 59.91
CA HIS A 497 -38.65 31.76 58.62
C HIS A 497 -37.92 31.11 57.43
N PRO A 498 -38.59 30.97 56.27
CA PRO A 498 -38.05 30.24 55.12
C PRO A 498 -36.87 30.96 54.44
N ASP A 499 -36.85 32.29 54.42
CA ASP A 499 -35.75 33.10 53.89
C ASP A 499 -34.45 32.91 54.68
N ASP A 500 -34.52 32.89 56.01
CA ASP A 500 -33.37 32.60 56.88
C ASP A 500 -32.83 31.18 56.65
N LEU A 501 -33.72 30.19 56.53
CA LEU A 501 -33.33 28.81 56.22
C LEU A 501 -32.56 28.74 54.89
N VAL A 502 -33.11 29.33 53.83
CA VAL A 502 -32.51 29.31 52.49
C VAL A 502 -31.19 30.08 52.47
N PHE A 503 -31.09 31.21 53.19
CA PHE A 503 -29.84 31.95 53.38
C PHE A 503 -28.76 31.06 54.00
N HIS A 504 -29.07 30.37 55.09
CA HIS A 504 -28.10 29.52 55.78
C HIS A 504 -27.75 28.25 55.01
N MET A 505 -28.71 27.66 54.27
CA MET A 505 -28.39 26.61 53.31
C MET A 505 -27.39 27.10 52.26
N ASN A 506 -27.59 28.30 51.70
CA ASN A 506 -26.64 28.89 50.75
C ASN A 506 -25.24 29.03 51.34
N GLN A 507 -25.15 29.50 52.58
CA GLN A 507 -23.87 29.63 53.29
C GLN A 507 -23.17 28.29 53.50
N ILE A 508 -23.90 27.24 53.87
CA ILE A 508 -23.32 25.91 54.03
C ILE A 508 -22.77 25.40 52.70
N PHE A 509 -23.54 25.50 51.62
CA PHE A 509 -23.11 24.98 50.32
C PHE A 509 -21.91 25.75 49.74
N ILE A 510 -21.84 27.06 49.92
CA ILE A 510 -20.70 27.86 49.50
C ILE A 510 -19.46 27.56 50.33
N ASN A 511 -19.58 27.44 51.65
CA ASN A 511 -18.42 27.26 52.51
C ASN A 511 -17.92 25.81 52.53
N LYS A 512 -18.83 24.84 52.68
CA LYS A 512 -18.52 23.42 52.87
C LYS A 512 -18.38 22.64 51.56
N TYR A 513 -19.10 23.05 50.51
CA TYR A 513 -19.16 22.34 49.23
C TYR A 513 -18.55 23.12 48.04
N SER A 514 -17.82 24.21 48.29
CA SER A 514 -17.14 25.03 47.26
C SER A 514 -16.30 24.24 46.25
N ASN A 515 -15.59 23.22 46.70
CA ASN A 515 -14.70 22.42 45.84
C ASN A 515 -15.45 21.55 44.81
N ILE A 516 -16.72 21.26 45.05
CA ILE A 516 -17.56 20.41 44.17
C ILE A 516 -18.47 21.29 43.31
N GLN A 517 -18.49 22.62 43.54
CA GLN A 517 -19.31 23.60 42.81
C GLN A 517 -20.80 23.21 42.76
N THR A 518 -21.30 22.63 43.86
CA THR A 518 -22.68 22.18 43.97
C THR A 518 -23.63 23.37 43.91
N ILE A 519 -24.50 23.38 42.90
CA ILE A 519 -25.62 24.32 42.77
C ILE A 519 -26.92 23.54 42.68
N PHE A 520 -28.00 24.09 43.22
CA PHE A 520 -29.32 23.47 43.17
C PHE A 520 -30.41 24.53 43.39
N THR A 521 -31.59 24.27 42.87
CA THR A 521 -32.75 25.14 43.09
C THR A 521 -33.56 24.61 44.27
N CYS A 522 -34.19 25.48 45.05
CA CYS A 522 -35.12 25.04 46.08
C CYS A 522 -36.23 26.06 46.36
N SER A 523 -37.35 25.56 46.87
CA SER A 523 -38.44 26.37 47.40
C SER A 523 -38.85 25.88 48.78
N VAL A 524 -39.17 26.83 49.65
CA VAL A 524 -39.59 26.58 51.02
C VAL A 524 -40.88 27.33 51.28
N CYS A 525 -41.86 26.61 51.79
CA CYS A 525 -43.19 27.12 52.05
C CYS A 525 -43.61 26.74 53.47
N ASP A 526 -43.76 27.75 54.32
CA ASP A 526 -44.21 27.59 55.69
C ASP A 526 -45.67 28.01 55.86
N ILE A 527 -46.44 27.18 56.53
CA ILE A 527 -47.87 27.33 56.74
C ILE A 527 -48.11 27.51 58.24
N ASP A 528 -48.45 28.72 58.66
CA ASP A 528 -48.87 29.05 60.02
C ASP A 528 -50.40 29.00 60.11
N LEU A 529 -50.93 27.88 60.59
CA LEU A 529 -52.37 27.66 60.74
C LEU A 529 -52.99 28.56 61.83
N LYS A 530 -52.20 28.97 62.82
CA LYS A 530 -52.69 29.79 63.94
C LYS A 530 -52.91 31.23 63.52
N ASN A 531 -51.93 31.83 62.84
CA ASN A 531 -52.03 33.21 62.35
C ASN A 531 -52.66 33.30 60.96
N LYS A 532 -52.94 32.15 60.33
CA LYS A 532 -53.48 32.05 58.96
C LYS A 532 -52.57 32.76 57.95
N MET A 533 -51.28 32.48 58.02
CA MET A 533 -50.26 33.05 57.14
C MET A 533 -49.45 31.96 56.43
N LEU A 534 -49.12 32.22 55.16
CA LEU A 534 -48.18 31.49 54.33
C LEU A 534 -46.91 32.33 54.20
N PHE A 535 -45.76 31.75 54.51
CA PHE A 535 -44.46 32.36 54.31
C PHE A 535 -43.70 31.57 53.23
N TYR A 536 -43.17 32.26 52.24
CA TYR A 536 -42.52 31.62 51.10
C TYR A 536 -41.17 32.26 50.76
N ALA A 537 -40.18 31.40 50.46
CA ALA A 537 -38.91 31.80 49.86
C ALA A 537 -38.46 30.77 48.82
N SER A 538 -37.78 31.22 47.77
CA SER A 538 -37.27 30.37 46.69
C SER A 538 -35.91 30.82 46.17
N ALA A 539 -35.01 29.86 46.03
CA ALA A 539 -33.68 30.01 45.49
C ALA A 539 -33.62 29.53 44.04
N GLY A 540 -34.00 30.41 43.11
CA GLY A 540 -33.95 30.15 41.67
C GLY A 540 -34.80 28.97 41.18
N HIS A 541 -35.73 28.46 41.99
CA HIS A 541 -36.66 27.40 41.65
C HIS A 541 -37.84 27.94 40.80
N PRO A 542 -38.52 27.11 40.00
CA PRO A 542 -39.70 27.53 39.22
C PRO A 542 -40.76 28.20 40.08
N ASP A 543 -41.62 29.00 39.46
CA ASP A 543 -42.69 29.71 40.16
C ASP A 543 -43.73 28.70 40.69
N GLN A 544 -44.02 28.76 41.98
CA GLN A 544 -44.92 27.84 42.67
C GLN A 544 -46.34 28.43 42.74
N ILE A 545 -47.34 27.67 43.19
CA ILE A 545 -48.74 28.09 43.07
C ILE A 545 -49.43 28.11 44.42
N HIS A 546 -50.03 29.26 44.76
CA HIS A 546 -51.05 29.39 45.80
C HIS A 546 -52.42 29.58 45.15
N GLN A 547 -53.24 28.54 45.20
CA GLN A 547 -54.57 28.49 44.62
C GLN A 547 -55.65 28.74 45.69
N ARG A 548 -56.47 29.76 45.45
CA ARG A 548 -57.69 30.07 46.21
C ARG A 548 -58.92 29.65 45.41
N ILE A 549 -60.09 29.64 46.05
CA ILE A 549 -61.37 29.22 45.45
C ILE A 549 -61.68 29.90 44.09
N TYR A 550 -61.26 31.15 43.90
CA TYR A 550 -61.55 31.93 42.68
C TYR A 550 -60.30 32.54 42.01
N ASP A 551 -59.10 32.24 42.50
CA ASP A 551 -57.88 32.92 42.05
C ASP A 551 -56.65 32.00 42.15
N ILE A 552 -55.70 32.18 41.26
CA ILE A 552 -54.40 31.50 41.31
C ILE A 552 -53.31 32.56 41.39
N LYS A 553 -52.54 32.53 42.48
CA LYS A 553 -51.40 33.41 42.68
C LYS A 553 -50.11 32.63 42.49
N LEU A 554 -49.24 33.15 41.64
CA LEU A 554 -47.88 32.66 41.50
C LEU A 554 -47.03 33.12 42.69
N LEU A 555 -46.21 32.21 43.19
CA LEU A 555 -45.20 32.42 44.21
C LEU A 555 -43.84 32.47 43.49
N PRO A 556 -43.35 33.67 43.13
CA PRO A 556 -42.19 33.80 42.27
C PRO A 556 -40.89 33.55 43.02
N ARG A 557 -39.82 33.20 42.27
CA ARG A 557 -38.45 33.17 42.79
C ARG A 557 -38.09 34.41 43.63
N THR A 558 -37.47 34.19 44.80
CA THR A 558 -37.19 35.27 45.77
C THR A 558 -35.71 35.59 45.93
N GLY A 559 -34.84 34.76 45.38
CA GLY A 559 -33.39 34.96 45.29
C GLY A 559 -32.74 34.11 44.19
N LYS A 560 -31.41 34.09 44.17
CA LYS A 560 -30.62 33.30 43.20
C LYS A 560 -30.55 31.83 43.59
N ILE A 561 -30.08 30.98 42.68
CA ILE A 561 -29.84 29.55 42.92
C ILE A 561 -28.83 29.37 44.09
N ILE A 562 -29.02 28.34 44.92
CA ILE A 562 -28.10 28.00 46.01
C ILE A 562 -26.71 27.68 45.46
N GLY A 563 -25.65 28.12 46.15
CA GLY A 563 -24.26 27.80 45.82
C GLY A 563 -23.63 28.75 44.80
N LEU A 564 -24.43 29.64 44.18
CA LEU A 564 -23.96 30.51 43.10
C LEU A 564 -23.19 31.75 43.61
N MET A 565 -23.68 32.39 44.66
CA MET A 565 -23.10 33.64 45.16
C MET A 565 -23.17 33.73 46.68
N ASP A 566 -22.04 34.13 47.26
CA ASP A 566 -21.91 34.25 48.70
C ASP A 566 -22.79 35.38 49.25
N HIS A 567 -23.35 35.15 50.45
CA HIS A 567 -24.23 36.08 51.17
C HIS A 567 -25.45 36.55 50.36
N THR A 568 -25.98 35.69 49.48
CA THR A 568 -27.22 35.94 48.74
C THR A 568 -28.41 36.06 49.71
N GLN A 569 -29.11 37.19 49.66
CA GLN A 569 -30.34 37.44 50.42
C GLN A 569 -31.56 36.93 49.65
N TYR A 570 -32.53 36.36 50.37
CA TYR A 570 -33.78 35.84 49.82
C TYR A 570 -34.93 36.67 50.36
N ARG A 571 -35.82 37.14 49.48
CA ARG A 571 -36.99 37.93 49.92
C ARG A 571 -38.06 37.00 50.52
N LEU A 572 -38.59 37.36 51.68
CA LEU A 572 -39.76 36.71 52.26
C LEU A 572 -41.04 37.18 51.57
N ILE A 573 -41.89 36.25 51.13
CA ILE A 573 -43.23 36.55 50.62
C ILE A 573 -44.26 36.06 51.64
N GLU A 574 -45.22 36.92 51.97
CA GLU A 574 -46.26 36.66 52.96
C GLU A 574 -47.65 36.74 52.32
N HIS A 575 -48.38 35.63 52.35
CA HIS A 575 -49.78 35.58 51.90
C HIS A 575 -50.68 35.14 53.05
N GLN A 576 -51.90 35.68 53.13
CA GLN A 576 -52.91 35.15 54.04
C GLN A 576 -53.45 33.82 53.50
N ILE A 577 -53.73 32.84 54.37
CA ILE A 577 -54.36 31.56 53.99
C ILE A 577 -55.80 31.49 54.49
N GLU A 578 -56.65 30.86 53.69
CA GLU A 578 -58.05 30.60 53.98
C GLU A 578 -58.35 29.10 53.93
N GLU A 579 -59.48 28.68 54.51
CA GLU A 579 -59.93 27.29 54.43
C GLU A 579 -60.25 26.94 52.97
N GLY A 580 -59.74 25.80 52.51
CA GLY A 580 -59.85 25.35 51.12
C GLY A 580 -58.73 25.87 50.20
N ASP A 581 -57.82 26.71 50.69
CA ASP A 581 -56.64 27.12 49.93
C ASP A 581 -55.73 25.92 49.65
N ARG A 582 -55.15 25.90 48.46
CA ARG A 582 -54.21 24.87 48.00
C ARG A 582 -52.88 25.47 47.64
N ILE A 583 -51.82 24.77 47.99
CA ILE A 583 -50.45 25.13 47.66
C ILE A 583 -49.89 23.97 46.84
N PHE A 584 -49.47 24.26 45.62
CA PHE A 584 -48.80 23.29 44.76
C PHE A 584 -47.32 23.63 44.68
N LEU A 585 -46.48 22.65 45.00
CA LEU A 585 -45.04 22.72 44.82
C LEU A 585 -44.58 21.69 43.78
N PHE A 586 -43.73 22.08 42.85
CA PHE A 586 -43.22 21.22 41.78
C PHE A 586 -41.86 21.64 41.28
N THR A 587 -41.15 20.65 40.73
CA THR A 587 -39.90 20.82 39.98
C THR A 587 -40.22 21.06 38.51
N ASP A 588 -39.25 21.55 37.75
CA ASP A 588 -39.40 21.84 36.31
C ASP A 588 -39.81 20.62 35.49
N GLY A 589 -39.42 19.42 35.92
CA GLY A 589 -39.81 18.17 35.29
C GLY A 589 -41.32 17.92 35.18
N ILE A 590 -42.20 18.65 35.89
CA ILE A 590 -43.65 18.54 35.68
C ILE A 590 -44.12 19.20 34.37
N PHE A 591 -43.41 20.23 33.88
CA PHE A 591 -43.80 21.01 32.70
C PHE A 591 -42.75 21.04 31.59
N GLU A 592 -41.49 20.70 31.89
CA GLU A 592 -40.40 20.54 30.91
C GLU A 592 -40.35 19.14 30.26
N GLN A 593 -41.51 18.52 30.03
CA GLN A 593 -41.61 17.25 29.31
C GLN A 593 -41.99 17.50 27.85
N PHE A 594 -41.37 16.75 26.93
CA PHE A 594 -41.67 16.82 25.50
C PHE A 594 -42.38 15.56 25.01
N ASN A 595 -43.31 15.72 24.05
CA ASN A 595 -43.93 14.61 23.33
C ASN A 595 -43.04 14.10 22.17
N GLU A 596 -43.48 13.08 21.42
CA GLU A 596 -42.74 12.55 20.25
C GLU A 596 -42.48 13.61 19.16
N GLU A 597 -43.37 14.58 19.03
CA GLU A 597 -43.26 15.70 18.08
C GLU A 597 -42.33 16.82 18.57
N LYS A 598 -41.72 16.66 19.76
CA LYS A 598 -40.87 17.64 20.45
C LYS A 598 -41.60 18.92 20.84
N GLU A 599 -42.90 18.85 21.07
CA GLU A 599 -43.66 19.92 21.71
C GLU A 599 -43.51 19.84 23.23
N LEU A 600 -43.32 21.00 23.87
CA LEU A 600 -43.23 21.13 25.32
C LEU A 600 -44.62 21.07 25.96
N PHE A 601 -44.77 20.37 27.10
CA PHE A 601 -46.01 20.39 27.88
C PHE A 601 -46.33 21.82 28.36
N GLY A 602 -45.34 22.49 28.95
CA GLY A 602 -45.36 23.91 29.24
C GLY A 602 -46.15 24.28 30.50
N GLU A 603 -45.74 25.39 31.12
CA GLU A 603 -46.40 25.93 32.34
C GLU A 603 -47.86 26.32 32.09
N ASP A 604 -48.16 26.85 30.90
CA ASP A 604 -49.51 27.30 30.53
C ASP A 604 -50.55 26.17 30.65
N ARG A 605 -50.22 24.97 30.16
CA ARG A 605 -51.12 23.81 30.24
C ARG A 605 -51.30 23.34 31.68
N LEU A 606 -50.21 23.30 32.46
CA LEU A 606 -50.31 22.98 33.89
C LEU A 606 -51.26 23.96 34.60
N TYR A 607 -51.13 25.25 34.33
CA TYR A 607 -51.98 26.28 34.93
C TYR A 607 -53.44 26.19 34.47
N GLU A 608 -53.69 25.88 33.20
CA GLU A 608 -55.03 25.64 32.65
C GLU A 608 -55.72 24.47 33.38
N ILE A 609 -55.03 23.34 33.53
CA ILE A 609 -55.56 22.16 34.23
C ILE A 609 -55.90 22.49 35.68
N LEU A 610 -55.02 23.22 36.38
CA LEU A 610 -55.27 23.62 37.76
C LEU A 610 -56.46 24.57 37.88
N LYS A 611 -56.67 25.48 36.91
CA LYS A 611 -57.83 26.38 36.87
C LYS A 611 -59.14 25.62 36.62
N GLU A 612 -59.15 24.68 35.68
CA GLU A 612 -60.35 23.91 35.34
C GLU A 612 -60.85 23.01 36.47
N ASN A 613 -59.92 22.57 37.34
CA ASN A 613 -60.20 21.60 38.40
C ASN A 613 -60.31 22.22 39.81
N LEU A 614 -60.51 23.54 39.92
CA LEU A 614 -60.67 24.30 41.19
C LEU A 614 -61.65 23.65 42.20
N LYS A 615 -62.70 22.99 41.71
CA LYS A 615 -63.78 22.41 42.55
C LYS A 615 -63.60 20.92 42.89
N MET A 616 -62.62 20.24 42.29
CA MET A 616 -62.34 18.83 42.58
C MET A 616 -61.51 18.69 43.85
N SER A 617 -61.38 17.50 44.45
CA SER A 617 -60.47 17.31 45.60
C SER A 617 -59.00 17.45 45.18
N LEU A 618 -58.09 17.69 46.13
CA LEU A 618 -56.66 17.76 45.87
C LEU A 618 -56.14 16.52 45.13
N ASP A 619 -56.45 15.32 45.62
CA ASP A 619 -55.99 14.06 45.03
C ASP A 619 -56.48 13.88 43.58
N HIS A 620 -57.72 14.26 43.30
CA HIS A 620 -58.27 14.19 41.94
C HIS A 620 -57.60 15.21 41.02
N THR A 621 -57.33 16.42 41.53
CA THR A 621 -56.64 17.47 40.78
C THR A 621 -55.23 17.01 40.41
N MET A 622 -54.50 16.45 41.37
CA MET A 622 -53.15 15.92 41.12
C MET A 622 -53.16 14.73 40.17
N ALA A 623 -54.08 13.78 40.37
CA ALA A 623 -54.23 12.64 39.47
C ALA A 623 -54.56 13.08 38.03
N LYS A 624 -55.38 14.13 37.87
CA LYS A 624 -55.73 14.69 36.56
C LYS A 624 -54.50 15.28 35.85
N VAL A 625 -53.72 16.12 36.53
CA VAL A 625 -52.45 16.67 36.01
C VAL A 625 -51.52 15.54 35.57
N LEU A 626 -51.30 14.54 36.43
CA LEU A 626 -50.42 13.41 36.13
C LEU A 626 -50.93 12.55 34.96
N SER A 627 -52.25 12.34 34.87
CA SER A 627 -52.85 11.58 33.77
C SER A 627 -52.69 12.29 32.42
N GLU A 628 -52.83 13.62 32.38
CA GLU A 628 -52.65 14.40 31.16
C GLU A 628 -51.18 14.50 30.76
N LEU A 629 -50.28 14.66 31.72
CA LEU A 629 -48.84 14.60 31.47
C LEU A 629 -48.44 13.24 30.89
N THR A 630 -48.96 12.15 31.45
CA THR A 630 -48.70 10.78 30.97
C THR A 630 -49.26 10.57 29.55
N SER A 631 -50.47 11.05 29.28
CA SER A 631 -51.08 10.96 27.94
C SER A 631 -50.34 11.82 26.92
N PHE A 632 -49.83 13.00 27.33
CA PHE A 632 -49.07 13.89 26.45
C PHE A 632 -47.70 13.32 26.08
N THR A 633 -47.06 12.63 27.03
CA THR A 633 -45.72 12.04 26.89
C THR A 633 -45.75 10.59 26.39
N GLU A 634 -46.91 10.06 26.01
CA GLU A 634 -47.05 8.68 25.52
C GLU A 634 -46.13 8.45 24.30
N GLY A 635 -45.24 7.45 24.39
CA GLY A 635 -44.25 7.13 23.36
C GLY A 635 -42.88 7.83 23.52
N ALA A 636 -42.80 8.92 24.30
CA ALA A 636 -41.55 9.61 24.56
C ALA A 636 -40.73 8.98 25.70
N ALA A 637 -39.39 9.07 25.62
CA ALA A 637 -38.51 8.70 26.73
C ALA A 637 -38.61 9.74 27.85
N LYS A 638 -38.42 9.31 29.11
CA LYS A 638 -38.39 10.21 30.28
C LYS A 638 -37.20 11.16 30.18
N GLN A 639 -37.44 12.44 30.44
CA GLN A 639 -36.47 13.51 30.19
C GLN A 639 -35.90 14.12 31.47
N ASP A 640 -36.72 14.16 32.53
CA ASP A 640 -36.28 14.68 33.82
C ASP A 640 -37.01 14.01 35.00
N ASP A 641 -36.54 14.27 36.21
CA ASP A 641 -37.19 13.90 37.46
C ASP A 641 -38.46 14.72 37.66
N ILE A 642 -39.53 14.08 38.10
CA ILE A 642 -40.83 14.72 38.28
C ILE A 642 -41.18 14.70 39.75
N THR A 643 -41.24 15.90 40.36
CA THR A 643 -41.78 16.10 41.70
C THR A 643 -43.00 17.00 41.64
N PHE A 644 -44.11 16.52 42.19
CA PHE A 644 -45.34 17.29 42.29
C PHE A 644 -46.01 17.07 43.64
N ILE A 645 -46.24 18.15 44.36
CA ILE A 645 -46.73 18.17 45.73
C ILE A 645 -47.95 19.07 45.78
N GLY A 646 -48.99 18.59 46.44
CA GLY A 646 -50.18 19.36 46.78
C GLY A 646 -50.37 19.40 48.29
N CYS A 647 -50.74 20.56 48.80
CA CYS A 647 -51.12 20.77 50.19
C CYS A 647 -52.42 21.56 50.24
N GLU A 648 -53.48 21.01 50.83
CA GLU A 648 -54.79 21.65 50.99
C GLU A 648 -55.07 21.96 52.47
N ILE A 649 -55.41 23.22 52.74
CA ILE A 649 -55.79 23.68 54.09
C ILE A 649 -57.25 23.30 54.32
N GLN A 650 -57.50 22.39 55.27
CA GLN A 650 -58.84 21.97 55.68
C GLN A 650 -59.38 22.87 56.81
N SER A 651 -60.52 22.50 57.40
CA SER A 651 -61.22 23.27 58.44
C SER A 651 -60.28 23.69 59.57
N LEU A 652 -60.13 25.00 59.82
CA LEU A 652 -59.23 25.57 60.84
C LEU A 652 -59.89 25.67 62.23
N SER A 653 -61.05 25.01 62.40
CA SER A 653 -61.96 25.07 63.56
C SER A 653 -61.76 23.95 64.57
#